data_AF-A0A1W9X546-F1
#
_entry.id   AF-A0A1W9X546-F1
#
_cell.length_a   1.000
_cell.length_b   1.000
_cell.length_c   1.000
_cell.angle_alpha   90.00
_cell.angle_beta   90.00
_cell.angle_gamma   90.00
#
_symmetry.space_group_name_H-M   'P 1'
#
loop_
_entity.id
_entity.type
_entity.pdbx_description
1 polymer ?
#
loop_
_entity_poly.entity_id
_entity_poly.type
_entity_poly.pdbx_seq_one_letter_code
_entity_poly.pdbx_strand_id
1 'polypeptide(L)'
;MKRRTFNRKQVYLGFAVWIALCFSASLSFAAIIADHQAARDFNSIPESYFSQARSTFHIYYGHTSHGSQVVEGMNMLENENSSRYALPPLYDDYDIDLGYPEWITKTRDYLNEHPETNLVMWSWCGQASWISSEEVDDYLANMAQFESEYPNVTFVYMTGHLDGEGPSGTLYANNNRIRSYCTANNKVLFDFADIESYDPDGSYYPNESDGCGWCETWCASHDCPTCGDCAHSQCFNCYQKGKAFWWLLTRLSGWLGDGDDPVTTTTVSVTTTTTTAISTTTLPLVVTTTTPIIATTTVPANPGAQQDYHVQQNVGNDANTGGGWGTGQALATIQRAVDMAQSDGKTSTIYVAEGTYSENLVINAAESLSLYGGYAGEGSGARNTGAYPSIIDGHKAGRVIEISSGSKITIDGFVIQNGRIEGSGGGFHIGGASAVIIRGNTIRDNQITNDWGGGIAVVQADVMITDNTIQNNTTTGSGGGISFYGDEWGACAGTVNANTITGNSAHDNGAGIHIYNSALVVTDNEIRNNTVNADGGGISIYGCSSLEISNNRISGNTAGYDGGGLFYQNSSAEISRNLIRDNTCNNWGGGICIYGSAGTIANNVIYKNSAGAVGGGISYFDWSTAVILSNTIVENSSESSGGGIGCYSYSTAGVVNTIVWGNSPDQLDSDSESTLYVTYSNVQGGYSGTGNMDADPDFISTNPYDFHLQSGSSCIGSGTASSDISSELPADDFEGNSRPNPGGTSPDIGAYEASGIGYLVASDLWVRAVIDTEEKGRVDALWKKGGEGETAAGDKVIWGYFYANPNDVTWGSPDNPDLFVKIWSDHGGRLDINFFHVSVPDIIVYSEYPYDGTSDEEGTTTMARRYIRHYYENGQSFSSEQNEDGSPPSGYSPANNPTGTSTINNLRIGAMINTVKKGSVEAVWQLGGQGSTPRGDEVVWGHIYANPSDVTWGDMNNPDLFVKIWFDAGGRVDVNFFHVSVPDIEVYSALPDDGSYDQMGTSIMDNRYVRHEYQP
;
A
#
# COMPACT_ATOMS: atom_id res chain seq x y z
N MET A 1 -62.23 24.37 4.16
CA MET A 1 -62.06 24.77 2.75
C MET A 1 -60.73 24.19 2.29
N LYS A 2 -60.76 23.17 1.41
CA LYS A 2 -59.61 22.36 0.95
C LYS A 2 -59.07 22.91 -0.38
N ARG A 3 -57.75 22.89 -0.60
CA ARG A 3 -57.10 23.07 -1.92
C ARG A 3 -56.62 21.72 -2.48
N ARG A 4 -56.66 21.65 -3.82
CA ARG A 4 -56.70 20.46 -4.69
C ARG A 4 -55.33 20.01 -5.21
N THR A 5 -55.26 18.71 -5.50
CA THR A 5 -54.32 17.90 -6.29
C THR A 5 -54.68 17.85 -7.80
N PHE A 6 -53.69 17.58 -8.70
CA PHE A 6 -53.54 16.40 -9.62
C PHE A 6 -52.75 16.65 -10.94
N ASN A 7 -51.78 15.74 -11.22
CA ASN A 7 -51.15 15.18 -12.45
C ASN A 7 -51.09 15.88 -13.82
N ARG A 8 -49.93 15.71 -14.52
CA ARG A 8 -49.77 14.86 -15.75
C ARG A 8 -48.32 14.75 -16.31
N LYS A 9 -47.90 13.49 -16.56
CA LYS A 9 -47.05 12.87 -17.63
C LYS A 9 -46.20 13.71 -18.61
N GLN A 10 -44.97 13.23 -18.85
CA GLN A 10 -44.18 13.28 -20.12
C GLN A 10 -43.45 11.91 -20.31
N VAL A 11 -42.69 11.66 -21.39
CA VAL A 11 -43.03 11.10 -22.72
C VAL A 11 -41.68 10.69 -23.39
N TYR A 12 -41.66 9.59 -24.18
CA TYR A 12 -40.56 8.95 -24.99
C TYR A 12 -39.44 8.21 -24.19
N LEU A 13 -39.11 6.92 -24.33
CA LEU A 13 -38.99 5.91 -25.42
C LEU A 13 -37.65 5.92 -26.19
N GLY A 14 -36.75 5.02 -25.80
CA GLY A 14 -35.84 4.28 -26.70
C GLY A 14 -34.36 4.65 -26.64
N PHE A 15 -33.54 3.80 -26.00
CA PHE A 15 -32.30 3.17 -26.52
C PHE A 15 -31.52 2.59 -25.33
N ALA A 16 -31.60 1.29 -25.11
CA ALA A 16 -30.71 0.57 -24.21
C ALA A 16 -30.45 -0.82 -24.80
N VAL A 17 -29.17 -1.08 -25.06
CA VAL A 17 -28.39 -2.32 -24.93
C VAL A 17 -27.29 -2.27 -26.00
N TRP A 18 -26.07 -2.61 -25.57
CA TRP A 18 -24.75 -2.52 -26.22
C TRP A 18 -23.96 -1.24 -25.92
N ILE A 19 -23.37 -1.19 -24.72
CA ILE A 19 -21.91 -1.13 -24.47
C ILE A 19 -21.73 -1.59 -23.02
N ALA A 20 -21.17 -2.78 -22.85
CA ALA A 20 -20.56 -3.21 -21.60
C ALA A 20 -19.18 -3.70 -22.00
N LEU A 21 -18.17 -2.86 -21.79
CA LEU A 21 -16.75 -3.18 -21.57
C LEU A 21 -15.98 -1.86 -21.60
N CYS A 22 -15.60 -1.42 -20.41
CA CYS A 22 -14.42 -0.63 -20.04
C CYS A 22 -14.72 0.05 -18.69
N PHE A 23 -14.84 -0.77 -17.64
CA PHE A 23 -14.51 -0.35 -16.28
C PHE A 23 -13.08 -0.81 -16.05
N SER A 24 -12.11 0.10 -16.06
CA SER A 24 -10.78 -0.16 -15.53
C SER A 24 -10.88 -0.07 -14.00
N ALA A 25 -10.99 -1.22 -13.35
CA ALA A 25 -10.68 -1.34 -11.94
C ALA A 25 -9.20 -0.99 -11.75
N SER A 26 -8.89 -0.07 -10.84
CA SER A 26 -7.55 0.10 -10.30
C SER A 26 -7.21 -1.15 -9.48
N LEU A 27 -6.61 -2.14 -10.13
CA LEU A 27 -5.94 -3.26 -9.49
C LEU A 27 -4.68 -2.70 -8.84
N SER A 28 -4.62 -2.67 -7.50
CA SER A 28 -3.33 -2.56 -6.81
C SER A 28 -2.55 -3.84 -7.10
N PHE A 29 -1.50 -3.78 -7.91
CA PHE A 29 -0.64 -4.92 -8.11
C PHE A 29 0.21 -5.14 -6.85
N ALA A 30 0.26 -6.37 -6.37
CA ALA A 30 1.21 -6.80 -5.35
C ALA A 30 2.65 -6.68 -5.90
N ALA A 31 3.65 -6.64 -5.01
CA ALA A 31 5.06 -6.67 -5.38
C ALA A 31 5.39 -7.78 -6.40
N ILE A 32 6.23 -7.49 -7.39
CA ILE A 32 6.71 -8.47 -8.37
C ILE A 32 8.13 -8.84 -7.98
N ILE A 33 8.31 -10.05 -7.46
CA ILE A 33 9.60 -10.54 -6.97
C ILE A 33 10.08 -11.65 -7.92
N ALA A 34 11.22 -11.42 -8.57
CA ALA A 34 11.92 -12.39 -9.39
C ALA A 34 13.03 -13.05 -8.57
N ASP A 35 12.71 -14.21 -8.02
CA ASP A 35 13.52 -14.99 -7.08
C ASP A 35 13.84 -16.39 -7.66
N HIS A 36 14.27 -17.35 -6.84
CA HIS A 36 14.53 -18.72 -7.32
C HIS A 36 13.30 -19.40 -7.94
N GLN A 37 12.09 -19.04 -7.50
CA GLN A 37 10.83 -19.55 -8.03
C GLN A 37 10.58 -18.98 -9.44
N ALA A 38 10.94 -17.72 -9.70
CA ALA A 38 10.92 -17.15 -11.04
C ALA A 38 11.84 -17.90 -12.02
N ALA A 39 13.05 -18.27 -11.59
CA ALA A 39 13.96 -19.10 -12.41
C ALA A 39 13.38 -20.50 -12.70
N ARG A 40 12.65 -21.07 -11.74
CA ARG A 40 11.97 -22.36 -11.89
C ARG A 40 10.79 -22.27 -12.85
N ASP A 41 9.99 -21.21 -12.77
CA ASP A 41 8.77 -21.04 -13.55
C ASP A 41 9.01 -20.56 -14.98
N PHE A 42 10.25 -20.21 -15.33
CA PHE A 42 10.63 -19.78 -16.68
C PHE A 42 10.08 -20.65 -17.83
N ASN A 43 10.06 -21.98 -17.67
CA ASN A 43 9.60 -22.89 -18.72
C ASN A 43 8.07 -22.83 -18.94
N SER A 44 7.32 -22.22 -18.03
CA SER A 44 5.87 -22.02 -18.15
C SER A 44 5.48 -20.79 -18.98
N ILE A 45 6.44 -19.93 -19.32
CA ILE A 45 6.21 -18.70 -20.09
C ILE A 45 5.77 -19.03 -21.52
N PRO A 46 4.58 -18.59 -21.97
CA PRO A 46 4.15 -18.74 -23.36
C PRO A 46 5.04 -17.94 -24.33
N GLU A 47 5.22 -18.44 -25.56
CA GLU A 47 6.04 -17.80 -26.61
C GLU A 47 5.60 -16.35 -26.91
N SER A 48 4.30 -16.08 -26.84
CA SER A 48 3.72 -14.76 -27.08
C SER A 48 4.28 -13.70 -26.11
N TYR A 49 4.51 -14.06 -24.85
CA TYR A 49 5.04 -13.14 -23.85
C TYR A 49 6.55 -12.89 -23.97
N PHE A 50 7.33 -13.88 -24.45
CA PHE A 50 8.71 -13.61 -24.86
C PHE A 50 8.75 -12.61 -26.01
N SER A 51 7.88 -12.78 -27.01
CA SER A 51 7.76 -11.86 -28.14
C SER A 51 7.30 -10.47 -27.71
N GLN A 52 6.34 -10.39 -26.79
CA GLN A 52 5.85 -9.13 -26.24
C GLN A 52 6.95 -8.43 -25.44
N ALA A 53 7.59 -9.11 -24.49
CA ALA A 53 8.68 -8.56 -23.70
C ALA A 53 9.82 -8.01 -24.56
N ARG A 54 10.23 -8.74 -25.61
CA ARG A 54 11.22 -8.27 -26.59
C ARG A 54 10.84 -6.96 -27.28
N SER A 55 9.57 -6.80 -27.62
CA SER A 55 9.06 -5.61 -28.31
C SER A 55 8.76 -4.45 -27.36
N THR A 56 8.52 -4.75 -26.08
CA THR A 56 8.13 -3.79 -25.07
C THR A 56 9.35 -3.10 -24.47
N PHE A 57 10.35 -3.85 -24.03
CA PHE A 57 11.39 -3.28 -23.16
C PHE A 57 12.59 -2.71 -23.91
N HIS A 58 13.02 -1.53 -23.47
CA HIS A 58 14.33 -0.96 -23.72
C HIS A 58 14.99 -0.79 -22.36
N ILE A 59 16.03 -1.59 -22.12
CA ILE A 59 16.58 -1.84 -20.79
C ILE A 59 17.91 -1.10 -20.63
N TYR A 60 18.05 -0.37 -19.54
CA TYR A 60 19.33 0.12 -19.04
C TYR A 60 19.74 -0.71 -17.83
N TYR A 61 20.89 -1.39 -17.92
CA TYR A 61 21.41 -2.20 -16.82
C TYR A 61 22.83 -1.79 -16.45
N GLY A 62 22.99 -1.16 -15.29
CA GLY A 62 24.28 -0.75 -14.75
C GLY A 62 24.86 -1.77 -13.79
N HIS A 63 26.08 -2.23 -14.05
CA HIS A 63 26.74 -3.20 -13.20
C HIS A 63 28.27 -3.27 -13.35
N THR A 64 28.89 -4.06 -12.48
CA THR A 64 30.27 -4.52 -12.61
C THR A 64 30.31 -6.06 -12.64
N SER A 65 31.33 -6.70 -12.06
CA SER A 65 31.59 -8.13 -12.23
C SER A 65 30.40 -9.01 -11.86
N HIS A 66 29.84 -8.91 -10.65
CA HIS A 66 28.77 -9.84 -10.23
C HIS A 66 27.45 -9.61 -10.97
N GLY A 67 27.11 -8.38 -11.36
CA GLY A 67 25.91 -8.13 -12.17
C GLY A 67 25.98 -8.71 -13.59
N SER A 68 27.20 -8.90 -14.14
CA SER A 68 27.36 -9.53 -15.47
C SER A 68 26.82 -10.95 -15.54
N GLN A 69 26.59 -11.59 -14.38
CA GLN A 69 25.98 -12.91 -14.31
C GLN A 69 24.56 -12.95 -14.89
N VAL A 70 23.79 -11.86 -14.77
CA VAL A 70 22.46 -11.76 -15.40
C VAL A 70 22.60 -11.71 -16.92
N VAL A 71 23.52 -10.88 -17.43
CA VAL A 71 23.76 -10.74 -18.88
C VAL A 71 24.28 -12.04 -19.48
N GLU A 72 25.23 -12.72 -18.83
CA GLU A 72 25.71 -14.03 -19.30
C GLU A 72 24.59 -15.07 -19.31
N GLY A 73 23.74 -15.10 -18.27
CA GLY A 73 22.55 -15.96 -18.23
C GLY A 73 21.60 -15.73 -19.41
N MET A 74 21.34 -14.46 -19.74
CA MET A 74 20.50 -14.06 -20.86
C MET A 74 21.13 -14.47 -22.21
N ASN A 75 22.45 -14.30 -22.37
CA ASN A 75 23.20 -14.74 -23.55
C ASN A 75 23.21 -16.27 -23.71
N MET A 76 23.31 -17.02 -22.61
CA MET A 76 23.24 -18.48 -22.62
C MET A 76 21.89 -18.96 -23.17
N LEU A 77 20.79 -18.33 -22.74
CA LEU A 77 19.44 -18.61 -23.26
C LEU A 77 19.32 -18.23 -24.74
N GLU A 78 19.79 -17.04 -25.15
CA GLU A 78 19.77 -16.64 -26.57
C GLU A 78 20.56 -17.62 -27.45
N ASN A 79 21.69 -18.15 -26.97
CA ASN A 79 22.47 -19.17 -27.68
C ASN A 79 21.74 -20.53 -27.76
N GLU A 80 20.94 -20.88 -26.76
CA GLU A 80 20.11 -22.08 -26.78
C GLU A 80 19.01 -21.99 -27.84
N ASN A 81 18.33 -20.83 -27.91
CA ASN A 81 17.30 -20.58 -28.91
C ASN A 81 17.17 -19.08 -29.24
N SER A 82 17.94 -18.63 -30.24
CA SER A 82 17.99 -17.23 -30.64
C SER A 82 16.71 -16.69 -31.28
N SER A 83 15.76 -17.56 -31.64
CA SER A 83 14.44 -17.13 -32.09
C SER A 83 13.48 -16.87 -30.94
N ARG A 84 13.61 -17.62 -29.85
CA ARG A 84 12.72 -17.56 -28.69
C ARG A 84 13.25 -16.66 -27.57
N TYR A 85 14.56 -16.51 -27.44
CA TYR A 85 15.19 -15.75 -26.36
C TYR A 85 16.08 -14.63 -26.88
N ALA A 86 15.81 -14.13 -28.10
CA ALA A 86 16.47 -12.92 -28.60
C ALA A 86 16.33 -11.79 -27.58
N LEU A 87 17.42 -11.07 -27.30
CA LEU A 87 17.39 -10.05 -26.25
C LEU A 87 16.52 -8.84 -26.68
N PRO A 88 15.75 -8.24 -25.76
CA PRO A 88 15.24 -6.89 -25.98
C PRO A 88 16.41 -5.91 -26.16
N PRO A 89 16.18 -4.71 -26.73
CA PRO A 89 17.15 -3.62 -26.66
C PRO A 89 17.67 -3.46 -25.22
N LEU A 90 18.94 -3.78 -25.02
CA LEU A 90 19.61 -3.78 -23.71
C LEU A 90 20.90 -2.99 -23.85
N TYR A 91 21.02 -1.92 -23.07
CA TYR A 91 22.28 -1.24 -22.84
C TYR A 91 22.91 -1.79 -21.55
N ASP A 92 23.88 -2.67 -21.75
CA ASP A 92 24.75 -3.24 -20.72
C ASP A 92 25.87 -2.24 -20.40
N ASP A 93 25.74 -1.56 -19.25
CA ASP A 93 26.67 -0.55 -18.76
C ASP A 93 27.64 -1.13 -17.73
N TYR A 94 28.65 -1.83 -18.23
CA TYR A 94 29.73 -2.42 -17.45
C TYR A 94 30.81 -1.38 -17.05
N ASP A 95 30.50 -0.52 -16.08
CA ASP A 95 31.42 0.56 -15.66
C ASP A 95 31.41 0.78 -14.14
N ILE A 96 30.24 1.02 -13.55
CA ILE A 96 30.06 1.24 -12.11
C ILE A 96 28.87 0.42 -11.58
N ASP A 97 28.73 0.34 -10.26
CA ASP A 97 27.65 -0.40 -9.58
C ASP A 97 27.07 0.43 -8.41
N LEU A 98 26.08 -0.12 -7.71
CA LEU A 98 25.38 0.55 -6.60
C LEU A 98 26.29 0.97 -5.43
N GLY A 99 27.52 0.45 -5.38
CA GLY A 99 28.51 0.85 -4.39
C GLY A 99 29.11 2.24 -4.58
N TYR A 100 28.80 2.91 -5.69
CA TYR A 100 29.37 4.20 -6.08
C TYR A 100 28.25 5.23 -6.30
N PRO A 101 28.15 6.31 -5.51
CA PRO A 101 27.01 7.25 -5.58
C PRO A 101 26.79 7.86 -6.97
N GLU A 102 27.79 7.83 -7.84
CA GLU A 102 27.71 8.22 -9.24
C GLU A 102 26.65 7.47 -10.05
N TRP A 103 26.23 6.27 -9.64
CA TRP A 103 25.14 5.51 -10.28
C TRP A 103 23.85 6.34 -10.37
N ILE A 104 23.64 7.24 -9.40
CA ILE A 104 22.45 8.08 -9.33
C ILE A 104 22.46 9.10 -10.48
N THR A 105 23.53 9.87 -10.62
CA THR A 105 23.68 10.87 -11.69
C THR A 105 23.73 10.19 -13.05
N LYS A 106 24.42 9.05 -13.16
CA LYS A 106 24.54 8.30 -14.40
C LYS A 106 23.20 7.76 -14.89
N THR A 107 22.33 7.31 -13.99
CA THR A 107 20.96 6.91 -14.32
C THR A 107 20.16 8.06 -14.91
N ARG A 108 20.23 9.24 -14.29
CA ARG A 108 19.53 10.44 -14.78
C ARG A 108 20.03 10.87 -16.14
N ASP A 109 21.35 10.97 -16.28
CA ASP A 109 21.99 11.37 -17.54
C ASP A 109 21.61 10.40 -18.66
N TYR A 110 21.68 9.09 -18.41
CA TYR A 110 21.31 8.08 -19.39
C TYR A 110 19.84 8.17 -19.79
N LEU A 111 18.90 8.21 -18.83
CA LEU A 111 17.47 8.29 -19.13
C LEU A 111 17.08 9.58 -19.86
N ASN A 112 17.78 10.69 -19.59
CA ASN A 112 17.58 11.95 -20.30
C ASN A 112 18.07 11.88 -21.76
N GLU A 113 19.14 11.12 -22.03
CA GLU A 113 19.67 10.90 -23.37
C GLU A 113 18.90 9.80 -24.14
N HIS A 114 18.27 8.87 -23.42
CA HIS A 114 17.62 7.66 -23.95
C HIS A 114 16.17 7.52 -23.46
N PRO A 115 15.24 8.41 -23.88
CA PRO A 115 13.85 8.40 -23.40
C PRO A 115 13.04 7.18 -23.85
N GLU A 116 13.55 6.38 -24.79
CA GLU A 116 12.97 5.09 -25.17
C GLU A 116 13.10 4.03 -24.07
N THR A 117 14.05 4.21 -23.15
CA THR A 117 14.30 3.32 -22.02
C THR A 117 13.09 3.29 -21.10
N ASN A 118 12.60 2.09 -20.78
CA ASN A 118 11.42 1.90 -19.94
C ASN A 118 11.60 0.85 -18.85
N LEU A 119 12.81 0.32 -18.71
CA LEU A 119 13.20 -0.52 -17.57
C LEU A 119 14.65 -0.23 -17.18
N VAL A 120 14.88 0.01 -15.89
CA VAL A 120 16.21 0.26 -15.33
C VAL A 120 16.47 -0.72 -14.20
N MET A 121 17.67 -1.29 -14.18
CA MET A 121 18.15 -2.12 -13.09
C MET A 121 19.60 -1.75 -12.78
N TRP A 122 20.00 -1.90 -11.51
CA TRP A 122 21.37 -1.73 -11.07
C TRP A 122 21.75 -2.87 -10.13
N SER A 123 22.98 -3.38 -10.26
CA SER A 123 23.47 -4.46 -9.39
C SER A 123 24.36 -3.95 -8.25
N TRP A 124 24.38 -4.68 -7.15
CA TRP A 124 25.50 -4.66 -6.21
C TRP A 124 26.65 -5.53 -6.72
N CYS A 125 27.89 -5.14 -6.43
CA CYS A 125 29.03 -6.04 -6.46
C CYS A 125 29.17 -6.62 -5.05
N GLY A 126 30.18 -6.28 -4.24
CA GLY A 126 30.28 -6.76 -2.85
C GLY A 126 29.69 -5.83 -1.79
N GLN A 127 29.32 -4.59 -2.13
CA GLN A 127 29.15 -3.50 -1.17
C GLN A 127 28.02 -3.74 -0.16
N ALA A 128 26.97 -4.45 -0.57
CA ALA A 128 25.86 -4.84 0.29
C ALA A 128 26.30 -5.61 1.55
N SER A 129 27.49 -6.24 1.54
CA SER A 129 28.04 -6.97 2.69
C SER A 129 28.59 -6.09 3.82
N TRP A 130 28.87 -4.81 3.59
CA TRP A 130 29.50 -3.94 4.61
C TRP A 130 28.92 -2.54 4.72
N ILE A 131 28.02 -2.12 3.83
CA ILE A 131 27.29 -0.86 3.98
C ILE A 131 26.33 -0.95 5.17
N SER A 132 26.13 0.20 5.83
CA SER A 132 25.21 0.34 6.95
C SER A 132 23.75 0.23 6.52
N SER A 133 22.85 0.01 7.48
CA SER A 133 21.41 0.02 7.21
C SER A 133 20.91 1.37 6.69
N GLU A 134 21.55 2.48 7.08
CA GLU A 134 21.23 3.83 6.60
C GLU A 134 21.61 3.99 5.11
N GLU A 135 22.77 3.47 4.70
CA GLU A 135 23.16 3.47 3.27
C GLU A 135 22.26 2.56 2.41
N VAL A 136 21.70 1.50 2.98
CA VAL A 136 20.65 0.70 2.31
C VAL A 136 19.35 1.50 2.19
N ASP A 137 18.97 2.26 3.23
CA ASP A 137 17.82 3.15 3.16
C ASP A 137 18.00 4.25 2.11
N ASP A 138 19.21 4.80 1.97
CA ASP A 138 19.54 5.77 0.92
C ASP A 138 19.39 5.16 -0.47
N TYR A 139 19.82 3.92 -0.68
CA TYR A 139 19.56 3.20 -1.94
C TYR A 139 18.04 3.10 -2.21
N LEU A 140 17.26 2.66 -1.22
CA LEU A 140 15.80 2.50 -1.37
C LEU A 140 15.09 3.82 -1.65
N ALA A 141 15.52 4.90 -0.98
CA ALA A 141 15.02 6.25 -1.18
C ALA A 141 15.37 6.78 -2.57
N ASN A 142 16.59 6.57 -3.06
CA ASN A 142 16.99 6.96 -4.41
C ASN A 142 16.23 6.18 -5.49
N MET A 143 16.01 4.87 -5.31
CA MET A 143 15.19 4.08 -6.22
C MET A 143 13.74 4.57 -6.26
N ALA A 144 13.14 4.90 -5.09
CA ALA A 144 11.79 5.46 -5.04
C ALA A 144 11.71 6.86 -5.66
N GLN A 145 12.77 7.66 -5.47
CA GLN A 145 12.92 8.95 -6.11
C GLN A 145 12.97 8.79 -7.64
N PHE A 146 13.68 7.79 -8.16
CA PHE A 146 13.69 7.52 -9.59
C PHE A 146 12.33 7.13 -10.15
N GLU A 147 11.57 6.28 -9.45
CA GLU A 147 10.19 5.96 -9.83
C GLU A 147 9.30 7.22 -9.90
N SER A 148 9.55 8.21 -9.03
CA SER A 148 8.83 9.48 -9.06
C SER A 148 9.28 10.43 -10.18
N GLU A 149 10.57 10.41 -10.51
CA GLU A 149 11.18 11.25 -11.55
C GLU A 149 10.90 10.74 -12.96
N TYR A 150 10.85 9.41 -13.13
CA TYR A 150 10.70 8.72 -14.41
C TYR A 150 9.54 7.70 -14.36
N PRO A 151 8.27 8.15 -14.26
CA PRO A 151 7.12 7.27 -14.01
C PRO A 151 6.80 6.28 -15.13
N ASN A 152 7.35 6.49 -16.33
CA ASN A 152 7.23 5.56 -17.47
C ASN A 152 8.35 4.51 -17.50
N VAL A 153 9.27 4.56 -16.53
CA VAL A 153 10.39 3.63 -16.40
C VAL A 153 10.13 2.73 -15.20
N THR A 154 10.17 1.43 -15.42
CA THR A 154 10.13 0.46 -14.32
C THR A 154 11.52 0.35 -13.68
N PHE A 155 11.64 0.70 -12.41
CA PHE A 155 12.89 0.51 -11.65
C PHE A 155 12.85 -0.83 -10.93
N VAL A 156 13.83 -1.69 -11.24
CA VAL A 156 13.97 -3.00 -10.61
C VAL A 156 14.95 -2.89 -9.45
N TYR A 157 14.42 -3.03 -8.23
CA TYR A 157 15.21 -3.15 -7.01
C TYR A 157 15.98 -4.47 -7.00
N MET A 158 17.10 -4.54 -6.30
CA MET A 158 17.96 -5.72 -6.34
C MET A 158 18.64 -6.00 -5.00
N THR A 159 18.66 -7.26 -4.58
CA THR A 159 19.49 -7.73 -3.45
C THR A 159 20.94 -7.97 -3.88
N GLY A 160 21.88 -7.95 -2.94
CA GLY A 160 23.29 -8.28 -3.20
C GLY A 160 23.53 -9.79 -3.34
N HIS A 161 24.70 -10.20 -3.83
CA HIS A 161 25.10 -11.61 -3.92
C HIS A 161 25.50 -12.16 -2.54
N LEU A 162 25.38 -13.47 -2.33
CA LEU A 162 25.79 -14.15 -1.09
C LEU A 162 27.30 -14.08 -0.85
N ASP A 163 27.70 -13.97 0.41
CA ASP A 163 29.10 -13.88 0.85
C ASP A 163 29.55 -15.01 1.79
N GLY A 164 28.66 -15.96 2.08
CA GLY A 164 28.92 -17.08 2.98
C GLY A 164 28.78 -16.79 4.47
N GLU A 165 28.46 -15.56 4.90
CA GLU A 165 28.26 -15.24 6.33
C GLU A 165 26.94 -15.79 6.89
N GLY A 166 25.99 -16.03 6.01
CA GLY A 166 24.71 -16.62 6.34
C GLY A 166 23.75 -15.71 7.12
N PRO A 167 22.72 -16.29 7.77
CA PRO A 167 21.63 -15.52 8.38
C PRO A 167 22.03 -14.57 9.52
N SER A 168 23.25 -14.70 10.04
CA SER A 168 23.83 -13.79 11.04
C SER A 168 24.67 -12.66 10.44
N GLY A 169 24.90 -12.66 9.13
CA GLY A 169 25.77 -11.72 8.42
C GLY A 169 25.08 -10.39 8.11
N THR A 170 25.90 -9.35 7.92
CA THR A 170 25.42 -7.99 7.60
C THR A 170 24.67 -7.97 6.27
N LEU A 171 25.20 -8.67 5.27
CA LEU A 171 24.55 -8.83 3.97
C LEU A 171 23.13 -9.40 4.07
N TYR A 172 22.94 -10.43 4.90
CA TYR A 172 21.63 -11.06 5.07
C TYR A 172 20.62 -10.08 5.67
N ALA A 173 21.03 -9.27 6.65
CA ALA A 173 20.20 -8.22 7.21
C ALA A 173 19.86 -7.14 6.17
N ASN A 174 20.84 -6.69 5.37
CA ASN A 174 20.65 -5.70 4.32
C ASN A 174 19.73 -6.20 3.20
N ASN A 175 19.92 -7.44 2.73
CA ASN A 175 19.06 -8.06 1.73
C ASN A 175 17.61 -8.20 2.24
N ASN A 176 17.42 -8.59 3.50
CA ASN A 176 16.08 -8.66 4.08
C ASN A 176 15.45 -7.27 4.27
N ARG A 177 16.24 -6.23 4.50
CA ARG A 177 15.75 -4.86 4.52
C ARG A 177 15.20 -4.44 3.15
N ILE A 178 15.92 -4.74 2.07
CA ILE A 178 15.47 -4.50 0.69
C ILE A 178 14.20 -5.30 0.37
N ARG A 179 14.14 -6.59 0.73
CA ARG A 179 12.96 -7.45 0.56
C ARG A 179 11.72 -6.91 1.27
N SER A 180 11.89 -6.52 2.55
CA SER A 180 10.82 -5.96 3.37
C SER A 180 10.30 -4.66 2.76
N TYR A 181 11.19 -3.77 2.33
CA TYR A 181 10.80 -2.52 1.67
C TYR A 181 10.01 -2.80 0.38
N CYS A 182 10.52 -3.68 -0.49
CA CYS A 182 9.86 -3.98 -1.76
C CYS A 182 8.48 -4.61 -1.56
N THR A 183 8.35 -5.51 -0.58
CA THR A 183 7.08 -6.17 -0.25
C THR A 183 6.08 -5.17 0.33
N ALA A 184 6.49 -4.35 1.30
CA ALA A 184 5.62 -3.37 1.94
C ALA A 184 5.13 -2.27 0.98
N ASN A 185 5.93 -1.95 -0.05
CA ASN A 185 5.65 -0.85 -0.96
C ASN A 185 5.30 -1.31 -2.40
N ASN A 186 4.95 -2.58 -2.60
CA ASN A 186 4.56 -3.15 -3.89
C ASN A 186 5.56 -2.90 -5.03
N LYS A 187 6.86 -3.02 -4.75
CA LYS A 187 7.93 -2.75 -5.72
C LYS A 187 8.27 -3.97 -6.59
N VAL A 188 9.05 -3.72 -7.64
CA VAL A 188 9.63 -4.76 -8.51
C VAL A 188 11.01 -5.11 -7.99
N LEU A 189 11.24 -6.36 -7.59
CA LEU A 189 12.49 -6.84 -6.99
C LEU A 189 13.10 -7.98 -7.82
N PHE A 190 14.37 -7.88 -8.15
CA PHE A 190 15.21 -8.99 -8.61
C PHE A 190 16.03 -9.51 -7.43
N ASP A 191 15.62 -10.65 -6.87
CA ASP A 191 16.21 -11.17 -5.64
C ASP A 191 17.41 -12.08 -5.94
N PHE A 192 18.53 -11.44 -6.26
CA PHE A 192 19.79 -12.07 -6.60
C PHE A 192 20.31 -13.02 -5.52
N ALA A 193 20.27 -12.61 -4.24
CA ALA A 193 20.67 -13.46 -3.12
C ALA A 193 19.77 -14.68 -2.97
N ASP A 194 18.47 -14.55 -3.23
CA ASP A 194 17.55 -15.67 -3.13
C ASP A 194 17.82 -16.70 -4.24
N ILE A 195 18.01 -16.26 -5.49
CA ILE A 195 18.40 -17.17 -6.60
C ILE A 195 19.67 -17.95 -6.27
N GLU A 196 20.62 -17.34 -5.56
CA GLU A 196 21.85 -17.99 -5.09
C GLU A 196 21.67 -18.88 -3.87
N SER A 197 20.61 -18.67 -3.11
CA SER A 197 20.33 -19.43 -1.89
C SER A 197 19.56 -20.71 -2.16
N TYR A 198 19.05 -20.93 -3.37
CA TYR A 198 18.21 -22.08 -3.67
C TYR A 198 18.64 -22.80 -4.94
N ASP A 199 18.77 -24.12 -4.84
CA ASP A 199 18.89 -24.94 -6.04
C ASP A 199 17.53 -25.02 -6.80
N PRO A 200 17.51 -25.55 -8.04
CA PRO A 200 16.28 -25.66 -8.82
C PRO A 200 15.20 -26.51 -8.15
N ASP A 201 15.55 -27.37 -7.19
CA ASP A 201 14.65 -28.23 -6.42
C ASP A 201 14.08 -27.52 -5.17
N GLY A 202 14.61 -26.34 -4.83
CA GLY A 202 14.16 -25.52 -3.71
C GLY A 202 14.90 -25.85 -2.40
N SER A 203 16.03 -26.56 -2.46
CA SER A 203 16.90 -26.73 -1.30
C SER A 203 17.56 -25.40 -0.94
N TYR A 204 17.42 -24.99 0.32
CA TYR A 204 17.94 -23.72 0.82
C TYR A 204 19.39 -23.86 1.34
N TYR A 205 20.27 -22.99 0.87
CA TYR A 205 21.69 -22.90 1.21
C TYR A 205 22.00 -21.53 1.84
N PRO A 206 21.57 -21.30 3.09
CA PRO A 206 21.66 -19.98 3.73
C PRO A 206 23.09 -19.45 3.87
N ASN A 207 24.09 -20.34 3.94
CA ASN A 207 25.50 -20.00 4.15
C ASN A 207 26.35 -20.18 2.87
N GLU A 208 25.72 -20.21 1.71
CA GLU A 208 26.42 -20.28 0.42
C GLU A 208 27.15 -18.96 0.13
N SER A 209 28.14 -19.01 -0.78
CA SER A 209 28.80 -17.82 -1.30
C SER A 209 28.50 -17.62 -2.79
N ASP A 210 28.94 -16.48 -3.34
CA ASP A 210 28.94 -16.19 -4.78
C ASP A 210 29.52 -17.29 -5.68
N GLY A 211 30.36 -18.19 -5.14
CA GLY A 211 30.88 -19.37 -5.80
C GLY A 211 29.84 -20.41 -6.19
N CYS A 212 28.64 -20.37 -5.61
CA CYS A 212 27.58 -21.36 -5.80
C CYS A 212 28.08 -22.81 -5.67
N GLY A 213 28.56 -23.20 -4.48
CA GLY A 213 29.02 -24.58 -4.22
C GLY A 213 27.94 -25.64 -4.47
N TRP A 214 26.67 -25.32 -4.21
CA TRP A 214 25.58 -26.21 -4.57
C TRP A 214 25.41 -26.38 -6.09
N CYS A 215 25.74 -25.38 -6.92
CA CYS A 215 25.66 -25.51 -8.38
C CYS A 215 26.62 -26.59 -8.89
N GLU A 216 27.85 -26.67 -8.35
CA GLU A 216 28.81 -27.72 -8.73
C GLU A 216 28.25 -29.11 -8.41
N THR A 217 27.67 -29.25 -7.22
CA THR A 217 27.08 -30.50 -6.75
C THR A 217 25.87 -30.88 -7.60
N TRP A 218 25.04 -29.90 -7.94
CA TRP A 218 23.86 -30.06 -8.79
C TRP A 218 24.25 -30.55 -10.19
N CYS A 219 25.19 -29.86 -10.84
CA CYS A 219 25.65 -30.15 -12.19
C CYS A 219 26.50 -31.43 -12.31
N ALA A 220 26.95 -32.00 -11.19
CA ALA A 220 27.56 -33.33 -11.19
C ALA A 220 26.54 -34.45 -11.49
N SER A 221 25.24 -34.18 -11.29
CA SER A 221 24.15 -35.15 -11.47
C SER A 221 23.08 -34.72 -12.48
N HIS A 222 23.13 -33.47 -12.95
CA HIS A 222 22.20 -32.89 -13.92
C HIS A 222 22.93 -32.29 -15.11
N ASP A 223 22.27 -32.28 -16.26
CA ASP A 223 22.77 -31.57 -17.44
C ASP A 223 22.66 -30.06 -17.22
N CYS A 224 23.81 -29.40 -17.04
CA CYS A 224 23.90 -27.97 -16.88
C CYS A 224 24.56 -27.30 -18.11
N PRO A 225 24.07 -26.13 -18.54
CA PRO A 225 24.73 -25.35 -19.57
C PRO A 225 26.09 -24.82 -19.09
N THR A 226 27.02 -24.76 -20.03
CA THR A 226 28.35 -24.18 -19.83
C THR A 226 28.39 -22.76 -20.39
N CYS A 227 29.22 -21.92 -19.80
CA CYS A 227 29.39 -20.52 -20.17
C CYS A 227 30.89 -20.18 -20.30
N GLY A 228 31.21 -19.00 -20.82
CA GLY A 228 32.60 -18.56 -20.96
C GLY A 228 33.21 -18.12 -19.63
N ASP A 229 32.52 -17.21 -18.94
CA ASP A 229 32.85 -16.68 -17.63
C ASP A 229 31.55 -16.25 -16.92
N CYS A 230 31.39 -16.60 -15.66
CA CYS A 230 30.21 -16.30 -14.83
C CYS A 230 30.63 -15.57 -13.55
N ALA A 231 31.59 -14.64 -13.68
CA ALA A 231 32.03 -13.68 -12.66
C ALA A 231 31.92 -14.17 -11.20
N HIS A 232 32.90 -14.97 -10.79
CA HIS A 232 33.01 -15.56 -9.46
C HIS A 232 31.97 -16.63 -9.10
N SER A 233 31.08 -16.99 -10.03
CA SER A 233 30.04 -18.00 -9.84
C SER A 233 30.11 -19.15 -10.85
N GLN A 234 29.33 -20.19 -10.60
CA GLN A 234 29.13 -21.31 -11.51
C GLN A 234 28.20 -20.92 -12.66
N CYS A 235 28.51 -21.36 -13.89
CA CYS A 235 27.71 -21.05 -15.08
C CYS A 235 26.22 -21.35 -14.94
N PHE A 236 25.88 -22.39 -14.16
CA PHE A 236 24.49 -22.75 -13.91
C PHE A 236 23.74 -21.69 -13.10
N ASN A 237 24.42 -20.98 -12.20
CA ASN A 237 23.86 -19.87 -11.46
C ASN A 237 23.52 -18.68 -12.38
N CYS A 238 24.45 -18.32 -13.28
CA CYS A 238 24.18 -17.32 -14.32
C CYS A 238 22.95 -17.69 -15.15
N TYR A 239 22.89 -18.94 -15.60
CA TYR A 239 21.76 -19.45 -16.37
C TYR A 239 20.43 -19.31 -15.62
N GLN A 240 20.40 -19.61 -14.32
CA GLN A 240 19.21 -19.44 -13.48
C GLN A 240 18.82 -17.96 -13.32
N LYS A 241 19.79 -17.05 -13.18
CA LYS A 241 19.53 -15.60 -13.15
C LYS A 241 18.97 -15.07 -14.47
N GLY A 242 19.48 -15.54 -15.59
CA GLY A 242 18.91 -15.23 -16.91
C GLY A 242 17.45 -15.70 -17.03
N LYS A 243 17.13 -16.89 -16.51
CA LYS A 243 15.76 -17.41 -16.48
C LYS A 243 14.84 -16.55 -15.61
N ALA A 244 15.27 -16.18 -14.41
CA ALA A 244 14.52 -15.29 -13.53
C ALA A 244 14.30 -13.90 -14.15
N PHE A 245 15.29 -13.37 -14.87
CA PHE A 245 15.17 -12.06 -15.50
C PHE A 245 14.19 -12.07 -16.68
N TRP A 246 14.22 -13.11 -17.52
CA TRP A 246 13.19 -13.30 -18.54
C TRP A 246 11.78 -13.46 -17.95
N TRP A 247 11.67 -14.22 -16.86
CA TRP A 247 10.41 -14.33 -16.11
C TRP A 247 9.91 -12.94 -15.68
N LEU A 248 10.79 -12.12 -15.11
CA LEU A 248 10.47 -10.76 -14.69
C LEU A 248 9.94 -9.91 -15.86
N LEU A 249 10.63 -9.90 -17.00
CA LEU A 249 10.21 -9.14 -18.17
C LEU A 249 8.82 -9.59 -18.68
N THR A 250 8.56 -10.90 -18.68
CA THR A 250 7.26 -11.41 -19.14
C THR A 250 6.11 -11.07 -18.17
N ARG A 251 6.37 -11.08 -16.85
CA ARG A 251 5.43 -10.59 -15.83
C ARG A 251 5.09 -9.12 -16.02
N LEU A 252 6.11 -8.29 -16.24
CA LEU A 252 5.93 -6.86 -16.52
C LEU A 252 5.24 -6.61 -17.87
N SER A 253 5.27 -7.57 -18.80
CA SER A 253 4.50 -7.55 -20.04
C SER A 253 3.03 -7.98 -19.89
N GLY A 254 2.59 -8.30 -18.66
CA GLY A 254 1.22 -8.68 -18.36
C GLY A 254 0.95 -10.20 -18.35
N TRP A 255 1.98 -11.04 -18.29
CA TRP A 255 1.81 -12.47 -18.07
C TRP A 255 1.44 -12.74 -16.60
N LEU A 256 0.29 -13.39 -16.37
CA LEU A 256 -0.26 -13.59 -15.04
C LEU A 256 0.24 -14.86 -14.33
N GLY A 257 1.12 -15.64 -14.95
CA GLY A 257 1.80 -16.79 -14.32
C GLY A 257 1.02 -18.12 -14.44
N ASP A 258 -0.12 -18.11 -15.10
CA ASP A 258 -0.89 -19.28 -15.53
C ASP A 258 -0.65 -19.53 -17.03
N GLY A 259 -0.28 -20.75 -17.40
CA GLY A 259 0.27 -21.12 -18.72
C GLY A 259 -0.69 -21.06 -19.92
N ASP A 260 -1.70 -20.20 -19.93
CA ASP A 260 -2.60 -20.03 -21.06
C ASP A 260 -2.22 -18.82 -21.94
N ASP A 261 -2.06 -19.08 -23.23
CA ASP A 261 -1.94 -18.08 -24.28
C ASP A 261 -3.34 -17.47 -24.54
N PRO A 262 -3.53 -16.13 -24.60
CA PRO A 262 -4.82 -15.56 -24.96
C PRO A 262 -5.12 -15.81 -26.45
N VAL A 263 -5.59 -17.02 -26.77
CA VAL A 263 -5.90 -17.42 -28.15
C VAL A 263 -7.26 -16.85 -28.58
N THR A 264 -7.17 -15.80 -29.38
CA THR A 264 -8.02 -15.45 -30.54
C THR A 264 -9.54 -15.42 -30.34
N THR A 265 -10.08 -14.20 -30.28
CA THR A 265 -11.51 -13.91 -30.49
C THR A 265 -11.93 -14.27 -31.92
N THR A 266 -12.49 -15.47 -32.07
CA THR A 266 -13.16 -15.88 -33.32
C THR A 266 -14.58 -15.33 -33.31
N THR A 267 -14.91 -14.50 -34.29
CA THR A 267 -16.25 -13.90 -34.47
C THR A 267 -17.28 -14.95 -34.89
N VAL A 268 -18.34 -15.13 -34.08
CA VAL A 268 -19.53 -15.90 -34.48
C VAL A 268 -20.77 -15.04 -34.27
N SER A 269 -21.37 -14.62 -35.38
CA SER A 269 -22.64 -13.89 -35.46
C SER A 269 -23.83 -14.86 -35.52
N VAL A 270 -24.80 -14.77 -34.59
CA VAL A 270 -26.12 -15.40 -34.76
C VAL A 270 -27.26 -14.52 -34.23
N THR A 271 -28.33 -14.60 -35.01
CA THR A 271 -29.55 -13.80 -35.18
C THR A 271 -30.56 -13.87 -34.04
N THR A 272 -31.32 -12.78 -33.89
CA THR A 272 -32.43 -12.57 -32.95
C THR A 272 -33.70 -13.36 -33.30
N THR A 273 -34.38 -13.91 -32.28
CA THR A 273 -35.83 -14.16 -32.32
C THR A 273 -36.45 -13.95 -30.94
N THR A 274 -37.56 -13.22 -30.93
CA THR A 274 -38.36 -12.75 -29.79
C THR A 274 -39.41 -13.79 -29.36
N THR A 275 -39.69 -13.93 -28.05
CA THR A 275 -41.06 -14.12 -27.50
C THR A 275 -41.16 -14.05 -25.97
N THR A 276 -42.05 -13.15 -25.53
CA THR A 276 -43.01 -13.19 -24.38
C THR A 276 -42.60 -13.36 -22.91
N ALA A 277 -43.10 -12.41 -22.11
CA ALA A 277 -42.94 -12.20 -20.68
C ALA A 277 -43.92 -12.99 -19.78
N ILE A 278 -43.49 -13.33 -18.55
CA ILE A 278 -44.34 -13.52 -17.35
C ILE A 278 -43.62 -13.06 -16.06
N SER A 279 -44.30 -12.17 -15.34
CA SER A 279 -44.45 -11.95 -13.88
C SER A 279 -43.28 -11.54 -12.95
N THR A 280 -43.67 -10.56 -12.13
CA THR A 280 -43.01 -9.82 -11.04
C THR A 280 -42.78 -10.61 -9.74
N THR A 281 -41.67 -10.34 -9.04
CA THR A 281 -41.57 -10.23 -7.56
C THR A 281 -40.26 -9.57 -7.10
N THR A 282 -40.40 -8.45 -6.36
CA THR A 282 -39.62 -7.92 -5.21
C THR A 282 -38.12 -8.19 -5.00
N LEU A 283 -37.40 -7.09 -4.71
CA LEU A 283 -36.01 -6.96 -4.21
C LEU A 283 -35.71 -7.80 -2.95
N PRO A 284 -34.43 -8.21 -2.76
CA PRO A 284 -33.62 -7.50 -1.77
C PRO A 284 -32.18 -7.16 -2.22
N LEU A 285 -31.61 -6.21 -1.49
CA LEU A 285 -30.25 -5.70 -1.47
C LEU A 285 -29.19 -6.83 -1.54
N VAL A 286 -28.31 -6.81 -2.55
CA VAL A 286 -27.16 -7.71 -2.65
C VAL A 286 -25.92 -6.95 -2.19
N VAL A 287 -25.36 -7.41 -1.07
CA VAL A 287 -24.00 -7.10 -0.61
C VAL A 287 -23.03 -7.68 -1.63
N THR A 288 -22.23 -6.84 -2.27
CA THR A 288 -21.12 -7.30 -3.13
C THR A 288 -19.98 -7.78 -2.24
N THR A 289 -19.90 -9.09 -2.02
CA THR A 289 -18.72 -9.74 -1.45
C THR A 289 -17.59 -9.71 -2.49
N THR A 290 -16.54 -8.95 -2.23
CA THR A 290 -15.27 -9.05 -2.95
C THR A 290 -14.63 -10.40 -2.62
N THR A 291 -14.57 -11.28 -3.62
CA THR A 291 -13.86 -12.56 -3.56
C THR A 291 -12.35 -12.32 -3.43
N PRO A 292 -11.64 -12.98 -2.50
CA PRO A 292 -10.18 -12.92 -2.43
C PRO A 292 -9.57 -13.70 -3.61
N ILE A 293 -8.57 -13.11 -4.27
CA ILE A 293 -7.78 -13.76 -5.31
C ILE A 293 -6.78 -14.70 -4.62
N ILE A 294 -6.88 -15.99 -4.96
CA ILE A 294 -6.09 -17.09 -4.42
C ILE A 294 -4.81 -17.22 -5.21
N ALA A 295 -3.66 -16.98 -4.59
CA ALA A 295 -2.35 -17.28 -5.16
C ALA A 295 -2.13 -18.80 -5.19
N THR A 296 -1.97 -19.34 -6.40
CA THR A 296 -1.74 -20.75 -6.64
C THR A 296 -0.28 -21.10 -6.38
N THR A 297 0.02 -21.73 -5.24
CA THR A 297 1.38 -22.19 -4.89
C THR A 297 1.62 -23.61 -5.44
N THR A 298 2.53 -23.74 -6.41
CA THR A 298 3.16 -25.04 -6.73
C THR A 298 4.36 -25.24 -5.82
N VAL A 299 4.43 -26.38 -5.15
CA VAL A 299 5.46 -26.70 -4.15
C VAL A 299 6.76 -27.18 -4.82
N PRO A 300 7.95 -26.75 -4.35
CA PRO A 300 9.23 -27.34 -4.72
C PRO A 300 9.57 -28.68 -4.04
N ALA A 301 10.12 -29.60 -4.84
CA ALA A 301 10.70 -30.88 -4.42
C ALA A 301 12.25 -30.80 -4.37
N ASN A 302 12.85 -30.88 -3.17
CA ASN A 302 14.29 -31.01 -2.78
C ASN A 302 15.05 -32.18 -3.44
N PRO A 303 16.40 -32.20 -3.29
CA PRO A 303 17.16 -33.42 -3.07
C PRO A 303 18.01 -33.33 -1.78
N GLY A 304 17.36 -33.00 -0.66
CA GLY A 304 17.79 -33.38 0.69
C GLY A 304 16.88 -34.49 1.22
N ALA A 305 16.77 -35.59 0.48
CA ALA A 305 15.82 -36.66 0.78
C ALA A 305 14.38 -36.15 1.01
N GLN A 306 13.85 -35.19 0.22
CA GLN A 306 12.43 -34.84 0.35
C GLN A 306 11.56 -35.95 -0.21
N GLN A 307 10.44 -36.20 0.46
CA GLN A 307 9.46 -37.17 0.00
C GLN A 307 8.10 -36.51 -0.21
N ASP A 308 7.65 -36.59 -1.46
CA ASP A 308 6.35 -36.09 -1.87
C ASP A 308 5.32 -37.23 -1.80
N TYR A 309 4.16 -36.92 -1.23
CA TYR A 309 3.00 -37.81 -1.14
C TYR A 309 1.76 -37.13 -1.70
N HIS A 310 0.96 -37.89 -2.44
CA HIS A 310 -0.25 -37.41 -3.11
C HIS A 310 -1.47 -38.16 -2.60
N VAL A 311 -2.52 -37.42 -2.22
CA VAL A 311 -3.71 -37.97 -1.56
C VAL A 311 -4.97 -37.64 -2.36
N GLN A 312 -5.71 -38.67 -2.78
CA GLN A 312 -7.01 -38.53 -3.46
C GLN A 312 -8.03 -39.52 -2.90
N GLN A 313 -9.09 -39.00 -2.28
CA GLN A 313 -10.11 -39.83 -1.64
C GLN A 313 -10.79 -40.82 -2.61
N ASN A 314 -11.10 -40.39 -3.83
CA ASN A 314 -11.98 -41.14 -4.74
C ASN A 314 -11.26 -42.20 -5.58
N VAL A 315 -9.95 -42.08 -5.78
CA VAL A 315 -9.16 -42.97 -6.65
C VAL A 315 -7.93 -43.56 -5.96
N GLY A 316 -7.54 -43.02 -4.80
CA GLY A 316 -6.40 -43.48 -4.02
C GLY A 316 -6.65 -44.79 -3.28
N ASN A 317 -5.57 -45.40 -2.80
CA ASN A 317 -5.59 -46.58 -1.94
C ASN A 317 -4.40 -46.51 -0.98
N ASP A 318 -4.62 -46.72 0.32
CA ASP A 318 -3.57 -46.61 1.35
C ASP A 318 -2.52 -47.74 1.31
N ALA A 319 -2.72 -48.74 0.44
CA ALA A 319 -1.71 -49.72 0.06
C ALA A 319 -0.72 -49.18 -1.00
N ASN A 320 -1.00 -48.04 -1.63
CA ASN A 320 -0.13 -47.42 -2.63
C ASN A 320 1.05 -46.69 -1.96
N THR A 321 2.00 -46.24 -2.78
CA THR A 321 3.21 -45.56 -2.30
C THR A 321 3.03 -44.06 -2.08
N GLY A 322 1.96 -43.44 -2.61
CA GLY A 322 1.74 -41.99 -2.58
C GLY A 322 2.60 -41.20 -3.56
N GLY A 323 3.44 -41.86 -4.38
CA GLY A 323 4.41 -41.21 -5.26
C GLY A 323 3.83 -40.47 -6.47
N GLY A 324 2.51 -40.32 -6.58
CA GLY A 324 1.87 -39.60 -7.68
C GLY A 324 0.34 -39.63 -7.60
N TRP A 325 -0.30 -38.82 -8.44
CA TRP A 325 -1.76 -38.66 -8.49
C TRP A 325 -2.52 -39.80 -9.20
N GLY A 326 -1.85 -40.65 -9.99
CA GLY A 326 -2.52 -41.62 -10.85
C GLY A 326 -3.18 -42.79 -10.10
N THR A 327 -4.07 -43.51 -10.79
CA THR A 327 -4.67 -44.75 -10.29
C THR A 327 -3.59 -45.77 -9.92
N GLY A 328 -3.59 -46.23 -8.66
CA GLY A 328 -2.56 -47.14 -8.13
C GLY A 328 -1.29 -46.44 -7.59
N GLN A 329 -1.25 -45.11 -7.59
CA GLN A 329 -0.16 -44.31 -7.03
C GLN A 329 -0.61 -43.51 -5.80
N ALA A 330 -1.74 -42.80 -5.89
CA ALA A 330 -2.21 -41.91 -4.83
C ALA A 330 -2.66 -42.67 -3.58
N LEU A 331 -2.46 -42.08 -2.41
CA LEU A 331 -3.02 -42.55 -1.14
C LEU A 331 -4.50 -42.14 -1.05
N ALA A 332 -5.32 -42.89 -0.31
CA ALA A 332 -6.73 -42.56 -0.13
C ALA A 332 -6.94 -41.56 1.02
N THR A 333 -6.11 -41.65 2.06
CA THR A 333 -6.25 -40.88 3.30
C THR A 333 -5.04 -40.00 3.58
N ILE A 334 -5.27 -38.88 4.27
CA ILE A 334 -4.22 -37.92 4.62
C ILE A 334 -3.37 -38.48 5.76
N GLN A 335 -3.97 -39.10 6.78
CA GLN A 335 -3.22 -39.67 7.90
C GLN A 335 -2.23 -40.73 7.42
N ARG A 336 -2.59 -41.52 6.40
CA ARG A 336 -1.64 -42.50 5.84
C ARG A 336 -0.41 -41.84 5.26
N ALA A 337 -0.58 -40.71 4.55
CA ALA A 337 0.54 -39.94 4.01
C ALA A 337 1.42 -39.36 5.13
N VAL A 338 0.78 -38.83 6.18
CA VAL A 338 1.45 -38.33 7.39
C VAL A 338 2.27 -39.44 8.08
N ASP A 339 1.69 -40.63 8.26
CA ASP A 339 2.38 -41.78 8.86
C ASP A 339 3.62 -42.19 8.05
N MET A 340 3.52 -42.14 6.72
CA MET A 340 4.63 -42.46 5.83
C MET A 340 5.74 -41.42 5.94
N ALA A 341 5.39 -40.14 5.86
CA ALA A 341 6.30 -39.00 6.04
C ALA A 341 7.00 -38.98 7.42
N GLN A 342 6.32 -39.44 8.47
CA GLN A 342 6.93 -39.54 9.80
C GLN A 342 7.91 -40.73 9.92
N SER A 343 7.74 -41.76 9.10
CA SER A 343 8.48 -43.02 9.21
C SER A 343 9.73 -43.09 8.35
N ASP A 344 9.83 -42.26 7.32
CA ASP A 344 10.93 -42.29 6.36
C ASP A 344 12.16 -41.49 6.82
N GLY A 345 12.02 -40.67 7.87
CA GLY A 345 13.08 -39.83 8.41
C GLY A 345 13.49 -38.71 7.46
N LYS A 346 12.53 -38.20 6.67
CA LYS A 346 12.75 -37.22 5.62
C LYS A 346 11.90 -35.97 5.81
N THR A 347 12.36 -34.85 5.25
CA THR A 347 11.47 -33.71 5.02
C THR A 347 10.41 -34.12 4.00
N SER A 348 9.13 -33.82 4.26
CA SER A 348 8.05 -34.34 3.43
C SER A 348 7.04 -33.27 3.04
N THR A 349 6.51 -33.41 1.82
CA THR A 349 5.41 -32.60 1.31
C THR A 349 4.23 -33.50 0.96
N ILE A 350 3.04 -33.14 1.44
CA ILE A 350 1.80 -33.88 1.19
C ILE A 350 0.84 -32.98 0.42
N TYR A 351 0.51 -33.39 -0.80
CA TYR A 351 -0.46 -32.73 -1.68
C TYR A 351 -1.80 -33.43 -1.56
N VAL A 352 -2.84 -32.64 -1.29
CA VAL A 352 -4.18 -33.18 -1.07
C VAL A 352 -5.12 -32.63 -2.13
N ALA A 353 -5.79 -33.54 -2.84
CA ALA A 353 -6.79 -33.17 -3.83
C ALA A 353 -8.07 -32.65 -3.18
N GLU A 354 -8.98 -32.12 -3.98
CA GLU A 354 -10.33 -31.79 -3.57
C GLU A 354 -11.03 -33.04 -3.02
N GLY A 355 -11.80 -32.85 -1.96
CA GLY A 355 -12.46 -33.96 -1.29
C GLY A 355 -12.81 -33.63 0.15
N THR A 356 -13.58 -34.54 0.77
CA THR A 356 -13.92 -34.45 2.20
C THR A 356 -13.34 -35.64 2.93
N TYR A 357 -12.17 -35.42 3.52
CA TYR A 357 -11.40 -36.40 4.26
C TYR A 357 -11.91 -36.46 5.70
N SER A 358 -12.74 -37.47 5.99
CA SER A 358 -13.29 -37.70 7.32
C SER A 358 -12.23 -38.35 8.22
N GLU A 359 -11.34 -37.55 8.78
CA GLU A 359 -10.13 -37.99 9.49
C GLU A 359 -9.84 -37.08 10.70
N ASN A 360 -9.11 -37.63 11.67
CA ASN A 360 -8.47 -36.86 12.74
C ASN A 360 -6.97 -37.04 12.61
N LEU A 361 -6.26 -35.99 12.21
CA LEU A 361 -4.84 -36.09 11.94
C LEU A 361 -4.01 -35.99 13.22
N VAL A 362 -2.97 -36.82 13.31
CA VAL A 362 -1.97 -36.76 14.37
C VAL A 362 -0.60 -36.65 13.72
N ILE A 363 0.05 -35.51 13.97
CA ILE A 363 1.35 -35.15 13.42
C ILE A 363 2.39 -35.16 14.55
N ASN A 364 3.37 -36.05 14.39
CA ASN A 364 4.54 -36.21 15.25
C ASN A 364 5.79 -36.36 14.38
N ALA A 365 6.15 -35.29 13.67
CA ALA A 365 7.21 -35.33 12.67
C ALA A 365 8.52 -34.79 13.25
N ALA A 366 9.53 -35.65 13.38
CA ALA A 366 10.86 -35.21 13.78
C ALA A 366 11.49 -34.28 12.72
N GLU A 367 11.18 -34.54 11.45
CA GLU A 367 11.60 -33.74 10.29
C GLU A 367 10.52 -32.75 9.84
N SER A 368 10.87 -31.85 8.93
CA SER A 368 9.93 -30.86 8.40
C SER A 368 8.79 -31.52 7.61
N LEU A 369 7.55 -31.08 7.83
CA LEU A 369 6.37 -31.61 7.14
C LEU A 369 5.48 -30.47 6.64
N SER A 370 5.13 -30.49 5.36
CA SER A 370 4.21 -29.53 4.75
C SER A 370 2.98 -30.24 4.17
N LEU A 371 1.79 -29.81 4.54
CA LEU A 371 0.51 -30.23 3.94
C LEU A 371 -0.07 -29.08 3.13
N TYR A 372 -0.43 -29.36 1.88
CA TYR A 372 -1.05 -28.40 0.97
C TYR A 372 -2.35 -28.96 0.37
N GLY A 373 -3.47 -28.33 0.69
CA GLY A 373 -4.78 -28.59 0.06
C GLY A 373 -4.99 -27.72 -1.18
N GLY A 374 -6.00 -28.00 -2.02
CA GLY A 374 -6.31 -27.15 -3.18
C GLY A 374 -5.98 -27.73 -4.55
N TYR A 375 -5.85 -29.05 -4.68
CA TYR A 375 -5.48 -29.68 -5.96
C TYR A 375 -6.66 -30.41 -6.60
N ALA A 376 -6.74 -30.46 -7.94
CA ALA A 376 -7.79 -31.22 -8.63
C ALA A 376 -7.60 -32.76 -8.58
N GLY A 377 -6.40 -33.25 -8.23
CA GLY A 377 -6.07 -34.68 -8.30
C GLY A 377 -5.40 -35.10 -9.62
N GLU A 378 -5.87 -36.18 -10.25
CA GLU A 378 -5.23 -36.72 -11.48
C GLU A 378 -5.29 -35.68 -12.61
N GLY A 379 -4.13 -35.27 -13.11
CA GLY A 379 -4.00 -34.16 -14.06
C GLY A 379 -3.91 -32.77 -13.42
N SER A 380 -3.59 -32.67 -12.12
CA SER A 380 -3.50 -31.40 -11.40
C SER A 380 -2.57 -30.38 -12.08
N GLY A 381 -3.14 -29.24 -12.49
CA GLY A 381 -2.41 -28.01 -12.79
C GLY A 381 -2.12 -27.21 -11.51
N ALA A 382 -2.03 -25.88 -11.62
CA ALA A 382 -1.76 -24.99 -10.50
C ALA A 382 -2.80 -25.16 -9.36
N ARG A 383 -2.30 -25.17 -8.11
CA ARG A 383 -3.08 -25.31 -6.87
C ARG A 383 -4.11 -24.19 -6.74
N ASN A 384 -5.41 -24.46 -6.63
CA ASN A 384 -6.43 -23.42 -6.41
C ASN A 384 -7.42 -23.86 -5.31
N THR A 385 -7.27 -23.28 -4.11
CA THR A 385 -8.04 -23.68 -2.91
C THR A 385 -9.53 -23.33 -3.00
N GLY A 386 -9.92 -22.40 -3.87
CA GLY A 386 -11.32 -22.01 -4.08
C GLY A 386 -12.03 -22.88 -5.11
N ALA A 387 -11.32 -23.30 -6.15
CA ALA A 387 -11.84 -24.22 -7.16
C ALA A 387 -11.83 -25.68 -6.67
N TYR A 388 -10.81 -26.07 -5.90
CA TYR A 388 -10.56 -27.46 -5.51
C TYR A 388 -10.44 -27.63 -3.98
N PRO A 389 -11.51 -27.39 -3.21
CA PRO A 389 -11.42 -27.39 -1.76
C PRO A 389 -11.06 -28.76 -1.18
N SER A 390 -9.95 -28.82 -0.44
CA SER A 390 -9.56 -29.97 0.38
C SER A 390 -10.08 -29.79 1.79
N ILE A 391 -11.02 -30.63 2.21
CA ILE A 391 -11.73 -30.52 3.50
C ILE A 391 -11.27 -31.65 4.41
N ILE A 392 -10.75 -31.31 5.60
CA ILE A 392 -10.48 -32.26 6.67
C ILE A 392 -11.62 -32.14 7.68
N ASP A 393 -12.40 -33.20 7.81
CA ASP A 393 -13.63 -33.24 8.62
C ASP A 393 -13.42 -34.16 9.83
N GLY A 394 -13.38 -33.56 11.03
CA GLY A 394 -13.27 -34.28 12.29
C GLY A 394 -14.52 -35.06 12.69
N HIS A 395 -15.56 -35.08 11.84
CA HIS A 395 -16.77 -35.91 11.93
C HIS A 395 -17.46 -35.90 13.30
N LYS A 396 -17.33 -34.78 14.01
CA LYS A 396 -17.82 -34.54 15.37
C LYS A 396 -17.27 -35.54 16.40
N ALA A 397 -16.06 -36.02 16.19
CA ALA A 397 -15.34 -36.86 17.12
C ALA A 397 -13.83 -36.56 17.05
N GLY A 398 -13.22 -36.14 18.17
CA GLY A 398 -11.80 -35.82 18.25
C GLY A 398 -11.44 -34.44 17.66
N ARG A 399 -10.15 -34.14 17.71
CA ARG A 399 -9.54 -32.95 17.09
C ARG A 399 -9.40 -33.16 15.60
N VAL A 400 -9.55 -32.13 14.77
CA VAL A 400 -9.30 -32.31 13.33
C VAL A 400 -7.81 -32.55 13.07
N ILE A 401 -6.94 -31.77 13.71
CA ILE A 401 -5.48 -31.90 13.61
C ILE A 401 -4.84 -31.76 15.00
N GLU A 402 -4.00 -32.71 15.37
CA GLU A 402 -3.14 -32.65 16.55
C GLU A 402 -1.68 -32.65 16.12
N ILE A 403 -0.91 -31.64 16.56
CA ILE A 403 0.54 -31.54 16.38
C ILE A 403 1.16 -31.64 17.76
N SER A 404 1.77 -32.79 18.09
CA SER A 404 2.32 -33.03 19.44
C SER A 404 3.84 -32.89 19.51
N SER A 405 4.53 -32.78 18.36
CA SER A 405 5.95 -32.46 18.24
C SER A 405 6.33 -32.16 16.79
N GLY A 406 7.36 -31.33 16.59
CA GLY A 406 8.04 -31.22 15.31
C GLY A 406 8.95 -30.02 15.17
N SER A 407 9.82 -30.07 14.15
CA SER A 407 10.90 -29.09 13.91
C SER A 407 10.46 -27.92 13.01
N LYS A 408 9.61 -28.18 12.01
CA LYS A 408 8.89 -27.19 11.20
C LYS A 408 7.67 -27.82 10.54
N ILE A 409 6.47 -27.33 10.84
CA ILE A 409 5.22 -27.87 10.28
C ILE A 409 4.49 -26.77 9.51
N THR A 410 4.08 -27.01 8.27
CA THR A 410 3.26 -26.08 7.49
C THR A 410 1.94 -26.72 7.11
N ILE A 411 0.82 -26.09 7.45
CA ILE A 411 -0.54 -26.52 7.08
C ILE A 411 -1.20 -25.39 6.29
N ASP A 412 -1.49 -25.64 5.02
CA ASP A 412 -1.90 -24.59 4.09
C ASP A 412 -3.10 -24.98 3.20
N GLY A 413 -4.10 -24.09 3.13
CA GLY A 413 -5.21 -24.11 2.17
C GLY A 413 -6.21 -25.23 2.33
N PHE A 414 -6.52 -25.60 3.58
CA PHE A 414 -7.57 -26.56 3.91
C PHE A 414 -8.82 -25.88 4.46
N VAL A 415 -9.94 -26.59 4.35
CA VAL A 415 -11.08 -26.37 5.24
C VAL A 415 -10.99 -27.36 6.39
N ILE A 416 -10.85 -26.88 7.61
CA ILE A 416 -10.72 -27.66 8.84
C ILE A 416 -12.02 -27.53 9.62
N GLN A 417 -12.80 -28.61 9.70
CA GLN A 417 -14.16 -28.51 10.25
C GLN A 417 -14.62 -29.68 11.11
N ASN A 418 -15.69 -29.43 11.86
CA ASN A 418 -16.46 -30.41 12.61
C ASN A 418 -15.61 -31.23 13.60
N GLY A 419 -14.47 -30.74 14.07
CA GLY A 419 -13.80 -31.33 15.23
C GLY A 419 -14.67 -31.22 16.47
N ARG A 420 -14.75 -32.29 17.26
CA ARG A 420 -15.46 -32.25 18.55
C ARG A 420 -14.81 -33.16 19.58
N ILE A 421 -14.27 -32.56 20.62
CA ILE A 421 -13.55 -33.29 21.66
C ILE A 421 -13.91 -32.78 23.07
N GLU A 422 -13.77 -33.68 24.04
CA GLU A 422 -13.63 -33.32 25.44
C GLU A 422 -12.14 -33.04 25.76
N GLY A 423 -11.65 -31.84 25.42
CA GLY A 423 -10.29 -31.37 25.64
C GLY A 423 -9.96 -30.15 24.77
N SER A 424 -8.71 -29.68 24.80
CA SER A 424 -8.30 -28.49 24.04
C SER A 424 -8.12 -28.72 22.53
N GLY A 425 -8.40 -27.70 21.72
CA GLY A 425 -8.10 -27.65 20.29
C GLY A 425 -9.05 -28.44 19.37
N GLY A 426 -10.24 -27.91 19.08
CA GLY A 426 -11.27 -28.61 18.30
C GLY A 426 -10.84 -28.79 16.84
N GLY A 427 -10.40 -27.71 16.20
CA GLY A 427 -9.77 -27.76 14.88
C GLY A 427 -8.32 -28.20 14.97
N PHE A 428 -7.50 -27.40 15.67
CA PHE A 428 -6.08 -27.64 15.90
C PHE A 428 -5.77 -27.73 17.38
N HIS A 429 -4.94 -28.68 17.76
CA HIS A 429 -4.18 -28.65 19.00
C HIS A 429 -2.68 -28.72 18.68
N ILE A 430 -1.91 -27.77 19.21
CA ILE A 430 -0.47 -27.64 18.95
C ILE A 430 0.24 -27.67 20.30
N GLY A 431 1.14 -28.62 20.50
CA GLY A 431 1.92 -28.79 21.72
C GLY A 431 3.39 -29.11 21.44
N GLY A 432 4.32 -28.39 22.07
CA GLY A 432 5.75 -28.75 22.12
C GLY A 432 6.49 -28.76 20.76
N ALA A 433 5.90 -28.18 19.71
CA ALA A 433 6.53 -28.05 18.40
C ALA A 433 7.24 -26.69 18.27
N SER A 434 8.40 -26.69 17.61
CA SER A 434 9.10 -25.48 17.22
C SER A 434 8.69 -25.12 15.79
N ALA A 435 8.24 -23.88 15.54
CA ALA A 435 7.91 -23.34 14.22
C ALA A 435 6.76 -24.05 13.47
N VAL A 436 5.52 -23.81 13.90
CA VAL A 436 4.32 -24.21 13.14
C VAL A 436 3.75 -23.04 12.35
N ILE A 437 3.51 -23.23 11.05
CA ILE A 437 2.90 -22.25 10.15
C ILE A 437 1.51 -22.75 9.77
N ILE A 438 0.48 -21.98 10.12
CA ILE A 438 -0.91 -22.20 9.71
C ILE A 438 -1.28 -21.06 8.78
N ARG A 439 -1.49 -21.36 7.49
CA ARG A 439 -1.73 -20.34 6.48
C ARG A 439 -2.88 -20.64 5.52
N GLY A 440 -3.67 -19.63 5.15
CA GLY A 440 -4.61 -19.76 4.04
C GLY A 440 -5.75 -20.76 4.29
N ASN A 441 -6.01 -21.14 5.55
CA ASN A 441 -7.01 -22.14 5.90
C ASN A 441 -8.36 -21.49 6.25
N THR A 442 -9.45 -22.25 6.07
CA THR A 442 -10.75 -21.96 6.69
C THR A 442 -10.99 -22.92 7.85
N ILE A 443 -10.99 -22.42 9.08
CA ILE A 443 -11.11 -23.20 10.31
C ILE A 443 -12.49 -22.91 10.92
N ARG A 444 -13.43 -23.85 10.83
CA ARG A 444 -14.82 -23.58 11.17
C ARG A 444 -15.62 -24.70 11.80
N ASP A 445 -16.64 -24.30 12.55
CA ASP A 445 -17.63 -25.21 13.14
C ASP A 445 -17.00 -26.30 14.04
N ASN A 446 -15.83 -26.01 14.61
CA ASN A 446 -15.17 -26.89 15.57
C ASN A 446 -15.66 -26.59 16.99
N GLN A 447 -15.82 -27.64 17.79
CA GLN A 447 -16.52 -27.57 19.08
C GLN A 447 -15.74 -28.25 20.19
N ILE A 448 -15.65 -27.58 21.34
CA ILE A 448 -15.08 -28.14 22.55
C ILE A 448 -16.11 -28.07 23.67
N THR A 449 -16.19 -29.12 24.48
CA THR A 449 -17.12 -29.19 25.63
C THR A 449 -16.45 -29.03 27.00
N ASN A 450 -15.13 -28.85 27.04
CA ASN A 450 -14.31 -28.47 28.20
C ASN A 450 -12.93 -28.03 27.70
N ASP A 451 -12.30 -27.03 28.34
CA ASP A 451 -10.95 -26.53 28.03
C ASP A 451 -10.91 -25.41 26.95
N TRP A 452 -9.82 -25.23 26.21
CA TRP A 452 -9.58 -24.01 25.42
C TRP A 452 -9.33 -24.24 23.93
N GLY A 453 -9.51 -23.18 23.12
CA GLY A 453 -9.16 -23.15 21.69
C GLY A 453 -10.14 -23.89 20.80
N GLY A 454 -11.39 -23.41 20.68
CA GLY A 454 -12.44 -24.04 19.88
C GLY A 454 -11.98 -24.31 18.43
N GLY A 455 -11.39 -23.32 17.79
CA GLY A 455 -10.71 -23.45 16.50
C GLY A 455 -9.29 -23.96 16.65
N ILE A 456 -8.44 -23.20 17.32
CA ILE A 456 -7.00 -23.48 17.50
C ILE A 456 -6.63 -23.37 18.98
N ALA A 457 -5.96 -24.39 19.51
CA ALA A 457 -5.28 -24.35 20.81
C ALA A 457 -3.76 -24.50 20.63
N VAL A 458 -2.99 -23.60 21.23
CA VAL A 458 -1.53 -23.57 21.23
C VAL A 458 -1.04 -23.67 22.67
N VAL A 459 -0.16 -24.63 22.93
CA VAL A 459 0.42 -24.89 24.24
C VAL A 459 1.94 -25.04 24.09
N GLN A 460 2.71 -24.12 24.68
CA GLN A 460 4.19 -24.17 24.67
C GLN A 460 4.78 -24.35 23.27
N ALA A 461 4.30 -23.60 22.28
CA ALA A 461 4.76 -23.72 20.91
C ALA A 461 4.96 -22.34 20.27
N ASP A 462 5.88 -22.31 19.31
CA ASP A 462 6.14 -21.15 18.47
C ASP A 462 5.37 -21.27 17.17
N VAL A 463 4.45 -20.34 16.92
CA VAL A 463 3.53 -20.45 15.79
C VAL A 463 3.39 -19.15 15.00
N MET A 464 3.20 -19.28 13.70
CA MET A 464 2.72 -18.22 12.83
C MET A 464 1.34 -18.61 12.30
N ILE A 465 0.32 -17.85 12.68
CA ILE A 465 -1.05 -18.02 12.21
C ILE A 465 -1.32 -16.83 11.29
N THR A 466 -1.32 -17.07 9.97
CA THR A 466 -1.42 -16.01 8.96
C THR A 466 -2.46 -16.29 7.88
N ASP A 467 -3.17 -15.27 7.40
CA ASP A 467 -4.07 -15.39 6.24
C ASP A 467 -5.17 -16.46 6.39
N ASN A 468 -5.63 -16.74 7.61
CA ASN A 468 -6.69 -17.72 7.86
C ASN A 468 -8.05 -17.05 8.06
N THR A 469 -9.11 -17.79 7.72
CA THR A 469 -10.48 -17.48 8.17
C THR A 469 -10.86 -18.44 9.30
N ILE A 470 -11.01 -17.93 10.52
CA ILE A 470 -11.33 -18.70 11.73
C ILE A 470 -12.73 -18.29 12.19
N GLN A 471 -13.71 -19.16 11.96
CA GLN A 471 -15.11 -18.77 12.14
C GLN A 471 -16.03 -19.82 12.76
N ASN A 472 -17.02 -19.37 13.53
CA ASN A 472 -18.07 -20.21 14.12
C ASN A 472 -17.54 -21.38 14.95
N ASN A 473 -16.34 -21.25 15.52
CA ASN A 473 -15.81 -22.23 16.45
C ASN A 473 -16.31 -21.92 17.87
N THR A 474 -16.56 -22.96 18.65
CA THR A 474 -17.19 -22.82 19.97
C THR A 474 -16.46 -23.62 21.03
N THR A 475 -16.27 -23.04 22.21
CA THR A 475 -15.78 -23.75 23.40
C THR A 475 -16.58 -23.38 24.65
N THR A 476 -16.64 -24.29 25.62
CA THR A 476 -17.14 -23.98 26.97
C THR A 476 -16.05 -23.51 27.93
N GLY A 477 -14.80 -23.36 27.49
CA GLY A 477 -13.76 -22.64 28.22
C GLY A 477 -13.39 -21.35 27.49
N SER A 478 -12.09 -21.13 27.24
CA SER A 478 -11.56 -19.89 26.66
C SER A 478 -11.06 -20.05 25.21
N GLY A 479 -11.04 -18.97 24.43
CA GLY A 479 -10.48 -18.98 23.08
C GLY A 479 -11.40 -19.67 22.09
N GLY A 480 -12.56 -19.08 21.79
CA GLY A 480 -13.50 -19.66 20.82
C GLY A 480 -12.86 -19.89 19.45
N GLY A 481 -12.20 -18.86 18.92
CA GLY A 481 -11.38 -18.94 17.73
C GLY A 481 -9.99 -19.54 18.02
N ILE A 482 -9.17 -18.80 18.77
CA ILE A 482 -7.77 -19.14 19.07
C ILE A 482 -7.52 -19.05 20.57
N SER A 483 -6.77 -20.00 21.13
CA SER A 483 -6.23 -19.92 22.48
C SER A 483 -4.73 -20.19 22.49
N PHE A 484 -3.98 -19.32 23.16
CA PHE A 484 -2.58 -19.50 23.53
C PHE A 484 -2.49 -19.71 25.03
N TYR A 485 -1.88 -20.83 25.44
CA TYR A 485 -1.79 -21.21 26.84
C TYR A 485 -0.34 -21.53 27.21
N GLY A 486 0.31 -20.57 27.88
CA GLY A 486 1.58 -20.77 28.56
C GLY A 486 1.36 -21.28 29.98
N ASP A 487 2.07 -22.33 30.38
CA ASP A 487 1.97 -22.91 31.71
C ASP A 487 3.29 -22.73 32.51
N GLU A 488 3.47 -23.52 33.57
CA GLU A 488 4.67 -23.46 34.42
C GLU A 488 5.97 -23.88 33.69
N TRP A 489 5.87 -24.51 32.51
CA TRP A 489 7.01 -25.02 31.75
C TRP A 489 7.42 -24.10 30.60
N GLY A 490 6.60 -23.11 30.23
CA GLY A 490 6.96 -22.12 29.23
C GLY A 490 5.79 -21.30 28.68
N ALA A 491 6.11 -20.11 28.19
CA ALA A 491 5.20 -19.25 27.44
C ALA A 491 5.03 -19.75 25.99
N CYS A 492 3.90 -19.44 25.35
CA CYS A 492 3.82 -19.50 23.88
C CYS A 492 4.47 -18.24 23.29
N ALA A 493 5.05 -18.37 22.09
CA ALA A 493 5.52 -17.23 21.31
C ALA A 493 5.06 -17.31 19.86
N GLY A 494 5.12 -16.17 19.15
CA GLY A 494 4.82 -16.12 17.72
C GLY A 494 3.91 -14.99 17.30
N THR A 495 3.34 -15.14 16.10
CA THR A 495 2.63 -14.06 15.39
C THR A 495 1.24 -14.53 14.96
N VAL A 496 0.25 -13.69 15.18
CA VAL A 496 -1.09 -13.81 14.62
C VAL A 496 -1.30 -12.62 13.70
N ASN A 497 -1.28 -12.83 12.39
CA ASN A 497 -1.37 -11.72 11.43
C ASN A 497 -2.29 -11.97 10.23
N ALA A 498 -2.87 -10.91 9.66
CA ALA A 498 -3.68 -11.00 8.44
C ALA A 498 -4.84 -12.02 8.50
N ASN A 499 -5.36 -12.35 9.69
CA ASN A 499 -6.46 -13.30 9.83
C ASN A 499 -7.82 -12.62 9.92
N THR A 500 -8.85 -13.32 9.46
CA THR A 500 -10.25 -13.01 9.77
C THR A 500 -10.76 -13.94 10.87
N ILE A 501 -11.03 -13.41 12.07
CA ILE A 501 -11.50 -14.16 13.24
C ILE A 501 -12.90 -13.70 13.59
N THR A 502 -13.92 -14.52 13.26
CA THR A 502 -15.31 -14.04 13.32
C THR A 502 -16.37 -15.06 13.74
N GLY A 503 -17.39 -14.61 14.48
CA GLY A 503 -18.51 -15.47 14.84
C GLY A 503 -18.16 -16.60 15.81
N ASN A 504 -16.98 -16.56 16.43
CA ASN A 504 -16.56 -17.56 17.39
C ASN A 504 -17.20 -17.28 18.76
N SER A 505 -17.35 -18.33 19.57
CA SER A 505 -17.94 -18.21 20.90
C SER A 505 -17.19 -18.99 21.96
N ALA A 506 -17.09 -18.41 23.15
CA ALA A 506 -16.49 -19.00 24.34
C ALA A 506 -17.44 -18.82 25.54
N HIS A 507 -17.32 -19.67 26.55
CA HIS A 507 -18.04 -19.46 27.81
C HIS A 507 -17.20 -18.65 28.79
N ASP A 508 -15.91 -18.97 28.93
CA ASP A 508 -15.06 -18.33 29.93
C ASP A 508 -14.46 -17.05 29.35
N ASN A 509 -13.34 -17.06 28.64
CA ASN A 509 -12.70 -15.81 28.17
C ASN A 509 -12.29 -15.83 26.70
N GLY A 510 -12.24 -14.66 26.05
CA GLY A 510 -11.63 -14.52 24.72
C GLY A 510 -12.36 -15.28 23.63
N ALA A 511 -13.53 -14.82 23.16
CA ALA A 511 -14.23 -15.55 22.11
C ALA A 511 -13.48 -15.54 20.77
N GLY A 512 -12.85 -14.43 20.40
CA GLY A 512 -11.94 -14.38 19.26
C GLY A 512 -10.60 -15.03 19.60
N ILE A 513 -9.82 -14.37 20.46
CA ILE A 513 -8.48 -14.79 20.88
C ILE A 513 -8.39 -14.78 22.42
N HIS A 514 -7.87 -15.86 22.99
CA HIS A 514 -7.46 -15.92 24.39
C HIS A 514 -5.94 -16.09 24.48
N ILE A 515 -5.28 -15.29 25.31
CA ILE A 515 -3.84 -15.32 25.53
C ILE A 515 -3.58 -15.43 27.02
N TYR A 516 -2.90 -16.51 27.42
CA TYR A 516 -2.54 -16.76 28.81
C TYR A 516 -1.04 -16.98 28.92
N ASN A 517 -0.37 -16.18 29.76
CA ASN A 517 1.05 -16.29 30.11
C ASN A 517 1.98 -16.50 28.89
N SER A 518 1.80 -15.68 27.85
CA SER A 518 2.44 -15.83 26.54
C SER A 518 2.97 -14.48 26.00
N ALA A 519 3.85 -14.53 25.00
CA ALA A 519 4.45 -13.34 24.38
C ALA A 519 4.25 -13.37 22.85
N LEU A 520 3.31 -12.56 22.37
CA LEU A 520 2.84 -12.61 20.97
C LEU A 520 2.87 -11.23 20.31
N VAL A 521 2.94 -11.25 18.98
CA VAL A 521 2.61 -10.11 18.12
C VAL A 521 1.28 -10.42 17.43
N VAL A 522 0.27 -9.59 17.68
CA VAL A 522 -1.06 -9.68 17.06
C VAL A 522 -1.23 -8.47 16.15
N THR A 523 -1.10 -8.64 14.84
CA THR A 523 -1.12 -7.52 13.88
C THR A 523 -2.01 -7.72 12.68
N ASP A 524 -2.59 -6.66 12.11
CA ASP A 524 -3.29 -6.72 10.81
C ASP A 524 -4.47 -7.72 10.76
N ASN A 525 -5.10 -8.02 11.89
CA ASN A 525 -6.23 -8.95 11.94
C ASN A 525 -7.59 -8.23 11.89
N GLU A 526 -8.58 -8.89 11.30
CA GLU A 526 -10.00 -8.55 11.46
C GLU A 526 -10.64 -9.46 12.52
N ILE A 527 -10.87 -8.93 13.72
CA ILE A 527 -11.47 -9.67 14.85
C ILE A 527 -12.87 -9.12 15.10
N ARG A 528 -13.91 -9.83 14.65
CA ARG A 528 -15.27 -9.29 14.70
C ARG A 528 -16.39 -10.27 15.01
N ASN A 529 -17.45 -9.75 15.64
CA ASN A 529 -18.67 -10.51 15.94
C ASN A 529 -18.41 -11.79 16.75
N ASN A 530 -17.40 -11.78 17.63
CA ASN A 530 -17.16 -12.89 18.55
C ASN A 530 -17.91 -12.63 19.87
N THR A 531 -18.36 -13.69 20.54
CA THR A 531 -19.23 -13.58 21.73
C THR A 531 -18.79 -14.49 22.86
N VAL A 532 -18.50 -13.91 24.03
CA VAL A 532 -18.11 -14.62 25.25
C VAL A 532 -19.07 -14.33 26.42
N ASN A 533 -19.28 -15.30 27.31
CA ASN A 533 -20.11 -15.07 28.51
C ASN A 533 -19.35 -14.38 29.66
N ALA A 534 -18.02 -14.47 29.72
CA ALA A 534 -17.22 -13.69 30.66
C ALA A 534 -16.48 -12.53 29.96
N ASP A 535 -15.15 -12.55 29.88
CA ASP A 535 -14.34 -11.37 29.55
C ASP A 535 -13.66 -11.45 28.17
N GLY A 536 -13.48 -10.30 27.52
CA GLY A 536 -12.75 -10.17 26.26
C GLY A 536 -13.51 -10.76 25.08
N GLY A 537 -14.52 -10.04 24.57
CA GLY A 537 -15.30 -10.51 23.42
C GLY A 537 -14.44 -10.76 22.19
N GLY A 538 -13.58 -9.80 21.85
CA GLY A 538 -12.57 -9.95 20.81
C GLY A 538 -11.33 -10.69 21.32
N ILE A 539 -10.58 -10.04 22.21
CA ILE A 539 -9.31 -10.54 22.75
C ILE A 539 -9.36 -10.53 24.29
N SER A 540 -8.88 -11.60 24.92
CA SER A 540 -8.61 -11.62 26.37
C SER A 540 -7.16 -12.01 26.65
N ILE A 541 -6.53 -11.35 27.63
CA ILE A 541 -5.11 -11.49 27.95
C ILE A 541 -4.92 -11.64 29.47
N TYR A 542 -4.13 -12.61 29.90
CA TYR A 542 -3.87 -12.87 31.32
C TYR A 542 -2.40 -13.19 31.57
N GLY A 543 -1.80 -12.52 32.56
CA GLY A 543 -0.45 -12.83 33.05
C GLY A 543 0.67 -12.67 32.01
N CYS A 544 0.51 -11.83 31.01
CA CYS A 544 1.48 -11.65 29.92
C CYS A 544 2.40 -10.47 30.19
N SER A 545 3.72 -10.66 30.08
CA SER A 545 4.71 -9.64 30.41
C SER A 545 5.13 -8.75 29.23
N SER A 546 4.90 -9.21 27.99
CA SER A 546 5.18 -8.44 26.78
C SER A 546 4.26 -8.92 25.65
N LEU A 547 3.38 -8.05 25.17
CA LEU A 547 2.46 -8.29 24.07
C LEU A 547 2.39 -7.06 23.19
N GLU A 548 2.45 -7.26 21.88
CA GLU A 548 2.18 -6.22 20.89
C GLU A 548 0.86 -6.51 20.18
N ILE A 549 -0.03 -5.54 20.16
CA ILE A 549 -1.32 -5.60 19.48
C ILE A 549 -1.41 -4.35 18.60
N SER A 550 -1.12 -4.51 17.32
CA SER A 550 -0.97 -3.38 16.40
C SER A 550 -1.79 -3.51 15.11
N ASN A 551 -2.25 -2.42 14.51
CA ASN A 551 -2.90 -2.43 13.18
C ASN A 551 -4.13 -3.37 13.05
N ASN A 552 -4.79 -3.73 14.14
CA ASN A 552 -5.95 -4.62 14.09
C ASN A 552 -7.25 -3.85 13.96
N ARG A 553 -8.24 -4.49 13.34
CA ARG A 553 -9.64 -4.07 13.42
C ARG A 553 -10.42 -4.99 14.36
N ILE A 554 -10.78 -4.46 15.52
CA ILE A 554 -11.53 -5.18 16.56
C ILE A 554 -12.94 -4.60 16.62
N SER A 555 -13.95 -5.30 16.08
CA SER A 555 -15.29 -4.71 16.00
C SER A 555 -16.49 -5.63 16.19
N GLY A 556 -17.57 -5.09 16.77
CA GLY A 556 -18.83 -5.83 16.94
C GLY A 556 -18.72 -7.03 17.89
N ASN A 557 -17.68 -7.11 18.72
CA ASN A 557 -17.51 -8.21 19.66
C ASN A 557 -18.32 -7.96 20.94
N THR A 558 -18.72 -9.03 21.62
CA THR A 558 -19.59 -8.97 22.80
C THR A 558 -19.03 -9.79 23.96
N ALA A 559 -18.92 -9.16 25.13
CA ALA A 559 -18.55 -9.81 26.39
C ALA A 559 -19.71 -9.78 27.39
N GLY A 560 -19.87 -10.84 28.18
CA GLY A 560 -20.89 -10.93 29.21
C GLY A 560 -20.53 -10.20 30.50
N TYR A 561 -19.24 -9.91 30.74
CA TYR A 561 -18.76 -9.03 31.79
C TYR A 561 -17.92 -7.90 31.20
N ASP A 562 -16.60 -8.04 31.11
CA ASP A 562 -15.69 -6.92 30.84
C ASP A 562 -14.98 -7.02 29.49
N GLY A 563 -14.56 -5.89 28.93
CA GLY A 563 -13.73 -5.83 27.72
C GLY A 563 -14.46 -6.35 26.47
N GLY A 564 -15.44 -5.61 25.96
CA GLY A 564 -16.19 -6.04 24.76
C GLY A 564 -15.25 -6.30 23.57
N GLY A 565 -14.32 -5.37 23.32
CA GLY A 565 -13.27 -5.53 22.33
C GLY A 565 -12.07 -6.29 22.90
N LEU A 566 -11.44 -5.73 23.93
CA LEU A 566 -10.23 -6.24 24.54
C LEU A 566 -10.32 -6.21 26.08
N PHE A 567 -9.94 -7.30 26.72
CA PHE A 567 -9.74 -7.39 28.17
C PHE A 567 -8.31 -7.82 28.47
N TYR A 568 -7.62 -7.16 29.40
CA TYR A 568 -6.33 -7.67 29.88
C TYR A 568 -6.12 -7.50 31.38
N GLN A 569 -5.61 -8.58 31.99
CA GLN A 569 -5.42 -8.70 33.43
C GLN A 569 -4.00 -9.11 33.81
N ASN A 570 -3.46 -8.49 34.87
CA ASN A 570 -2.12 -8.76 35.41
C ASN A 570 -1.05 -8.83 34.32
N SER A 571 -1.13 -7.93 33.34
CA SER A 571 -0.34 -7.97 32.12
C SER A 571 0.26 -6.60 31.77
N SER A 572 1.22 -6.61 30.85
CA SER A 572 1.75 -5.42 30.18
C SER A 572 1.65 -5.59 28.67
N ALA A 573 0.94 -4.69 28.00
CA ALA A 573 0.71 -4.75 26.56
C ALA A 573 0.93 -3.39 25.90
N GLU A 574 1.46 -3.41 24.67
CA GLU A 574 1.50 -2.28 23.76
C GLU A 574 0.36 -2.44 22.75
N ILE A 575 -0.63 -1.55 22.83
CA ILE A 575 -1.83 -1.57 22.00
C ILE A 575 -1.74 -0.33 21.12
N SER A 576 -1.43 -0.49 19.83
CA SER A 576 -1.19 0.65 18.95
C SER A 576 -1.85 0.57 17.57
N ARG A 577 -2.22 1.71 16.97
CA ARG A 577 -2.76 1.75 15.58
C ARG A 577 -3.96 0.82 15.35
N ASN A 578 -4.73 0.50 16.38
CA ASN A 578 -5.91 -0.36 16.25
C ASN A 578 -7.16 0.48 16.05
N LEU A 579 -8.09 -0.05 15.25
CA LEU A 579 -9.45 0.43 15.17
C LEU A 579 -10.36 -0.47 16.01
N ILE A 580 -10.77 0.03 17.18
CA ILE A 580 -11.59 -0.69 18.16
C ILE A 580 -12.97 -0.05 18.19
N ARG A 581 -13.97 -0.73 17.61
CA ARG A 581 -15.29 -0.10 17.43
C ARG A 581 -16.50 -1.01 17.58
N ASP A 582 -17.63 -0.42 17.96
CA ASP A 582 -18.91 -1.12 18.06
C ASP A 582 -18.87 -2.38 18.97
N ASN A 583 -17.92 -2.47 19.89
CA ASN A 583 -17.84 -3.60 20.82
C ASN A 583 -18.70 -3.32 22.06
N THR A 584 -19.25 -4.38 22.67
CA THR A 584 -20.19 -4.25 23.78
C THR A 584 -19.84 -5.17 24.95
N CYS A 585 -19.99 -4.69 26.17
CA CYS A 585 -19.92 -5.50 27.38
C CYS A 585 -21.01 -5.11 28.40
N ASN A 586 -21.33 -5.97 29.37
CA ASN A 586 -22.35 -5.66 30.38
C ASN A 586 -21.79 -4.90 31.59
N ASN A 587 -20.48 -4.95 31.80
CA ASN A 587 -19.82 -4.41 32.98
C ASN A 587 -18.90 -3.25 32.55
N TRP A 588 -17.60 -3.49 32.37
CA TRP A 588 -16.61 -2.42 32.24
C TRP A 588 -15.82 -2.53 30.93
N GLY A 589 -15.50 -1.39 30.31
CA GLY A 589 -14.62 -1.37 29.15
C GLY A 589 -15.27 -1.91 27.89
N GLY A 590 -16.20 -1.18 27.28
CA GLY A 590 -16.85 -1.62 26.04
C GLY A 590 -15.83 -1.87 24.93
N GLY A 591 -14.87 -0.96 24.77
CA GLY A 591 -13.71 -1.10 23.90
C GLY A 591 -12.61 -1.91 24.58
N ILE A 592 -11.99 -1.33 25.62
CA ILE A 592 -10.84 -1.89 26.34
C ILE A 592 -11.11 -1.90 27.84
N CYS A 593 -10.88 -3.04 28.50
CA CYS A 593 -10.82 -3.13 29.97
C CYS A 593 -9.41 -3.51 30.44
N ILE A 594 -8.90 -2.73 31.39
CA ILE A 594 -7.57 -2.85 32.00
C ILE A 594 -7.74 -3.22 33.46
N TYR A 595 -7.28 -4.40 33.85
CA TYR A 595 -7.43 -4.94 35.20
C TYR A 595 -6.07 -5.24 35.82
N GLY A 596 -5.67 -4.56 36.90
CA GLY A 596 -4.35 -4.76 37.54
C GLY A 596 -3.18 -4.80 36.56
N SER A 597 -3.24 -3.98 35.51
CA SER A 597 -2.33 -4.07 34.36
C SER A 597 -1.66 -2.74 34.03
N ALA A 598 -0.55 -2.83 33.30
CA ALA A 598 0.24 -1.70 32.83
C ALA A 598 0.41 -1.76 31.30
N GLY A 599 1.17 -0.84 30.72
CA GLY A 599 1.48 -0.79 29.29
C GLY A 599 1.10 0.53 28.63
N THR A 600 1.03 0.51 27.30
CA THR A 600 0.82 1.71 26.48
C THR A 600 -0.33 1.47 25.50
N ILE A 601 -1.26 2.42 25.45
CA ILE A 601 -2.34 2.47 24.47
C ILE A 601 -2.06 3.70 23.60
N ALA A 602 -1.63 3.52 22.36
CA ALA A 602 -1.12 4.61 21.52
C ALA A 602 -1.70 4.66 20.10
N ASN A 603 -2.02 5.84 19.56
CA ASN A 603 -2.49 5.97 18.17
C ASN A 603 -3.67 5.05 17.81
N ASN A 604 -4.58 4.76 18.74
CA ASN A 604 -5.77 3.97 18.43
C ASN A 604 -6.97 4.87 18.16
N VAL A 605 -7.88 4.36 17.35
CA VAL A 605 -9.23 4.92 17.19
C VAL A 605 -10.21 4.01 17.95
N ILE A 606 -10.80 4.55 19.00
CA ILE A 606 -11.72 3.84 19.90
C ILE A 606 -13.09 4.48 19.78
N TYR A 607 -13.99 3.82 19.05
CA TYR A 607 -15.19 4.46 18.51
C TYR A 607 -16.46 3.65 18.76
N LYS A 608 -17.53 4.28 19.28
CA LYS A 608 -18.86 3.62 19.42
C LYS A 608 -18.88 2.31 20.20
N ASN A 609 -17.98 2.13 21.14
CA ASN A 609 -18.03 0.99 22.04
C ASN A 609 -18.99 1.26 23.21
N SER A 610 -19.60 0.21 23.76
CA SER A 610 -20.64 0.32 24.79
C SER A 610 -20.38 -0.57 26.01
N ALA A 611 -20.52 -0.01 27.22
CA ALA A 611 -20.42 -0.76 28.48
C ALA A 611 -21.70 -0.62 29.31
N GLY A 612 -22.14 -1.70 29.96
CA GLY A 612 -23.30 -1.65 30.85
C GLY A 612 -23.05 -0.98 32.21
N ALA A 613 -21.80 -0.68 32.57
CA ALA A 613 -21.46 0.09 33.76
C ALA A 613 -20.53 1.26 33.46
N VAL A 614 -19.22 1.03 33.30
CA VAL A 614 -18.19 2.08 33.31
C VAL A 614 -17.23 1.91 32.13
N GLY A 615 -16.75 3.01 31.55
CA GLY A 615 -15.70 2.95 30.53
C GLY A 615 -16.24 2.44 29.19
N GLY A 616 -17.10 3.19 28.52
CA GLY A 616 -17.60 2.79 27.20
C GLY A 616 -16.44 2.53 26.21
N GLY A 617 -15.49 3.46 26.15
CA GLY A 617 -14.24 3.32 25.40
C GLY A 617 -13.21 2.48 26.16
N ILE A 618 -12.70 3.02 27.27
CA ILE A 618 -11.64 2.39 28.08
C ILE A 618 -12.04 2.41 29.57
N SER A 619 -11.82 1.31 30.29
CA SER A 619 -11.94 1.25 31.74
C SER A 619 -10.65 0.80 32.43
N TYR A 620 -10.31 1.43 33.56
CA TYR A 620 -9.25 1.00 34.47
C TYR A 620 -9.85 0.46 35.76
N PHE A 621 -9.33 -0.67 36.22
CA PHE A 621 -9.75 -1.30 37.46
C PHE A 621 -8.56 -1.96 38.18
N ASP A 622 -8.65 -2.02 39.52
CA ASP A 622 -7.75 -2.72 40.44
C ASP A 622 -6.26 -2.38 40.28
N TRP A 623 -5.85 -1.15 40.62
CA TRP A 623 -4.44 -0.68 40.57
C TRP A 623 -3.81 -0.68 39.17
N SER A 624 -4.61 -0.43 38.13
CA SER A 624 -4.10 -0.35 36.75
C SER A 624 -3.36 0.97 36.49
N THR A 625 -2.32 0.93 35.64
CA THR A 625 -1.40 2.05 35.40
C THR A 625 -1.01 2.29 33.94
N ALA A 626 -1.70 1.68 32.98
CA ALA A 626 -1.42 1.89 31.56
C ALA A 626 -1.55 3.38 31.14
N VAL A 627 -0.74 3.82 30.18
CA VAL A 627 -0.78 5.21 29.65
C VAL A 627 -1.46 5.28 28.29
N ILE A 628 -2.18 6.39 28.03
CA ILE A 628 -2.95 6.66 26.81
C ILE A 628 -2.28 7.82 26.07
N LEU A 629 -1.74 7.55 24.88
CA LEU A 629 -0.93 8.50 24.11
C LEU A 629 -1.49 8.68 22.69
N SER A 630 -1.80 9.90 22.28
CA SER A 630 -2.18 10.20 20.89
C SER A 630 -3.35 9.34 20.37
N ASN A 631 -4.39 9.11 21.17
CA ASN A 631 -5.57 8.34 20.73
C ASN A 631 -6.71 9.25 20.29
N THR A 632 -7.69 8.68 19.59
CA THR A 632 -8.98 9.31 19.33
C THR A 632 -10.10 8.44 19.89
N ILE A 633 -10.74 8.90 20.96
CA ILE A 633 -11.74 8.19 21.75
C ILE A 633 -13.08 8.90 21.60
N VAL A 634 -13.96 8.38 20.74
CA VAL A 634 -15.10 9.12 20.23
C VAL A 634 -16.41 8.32 20.28
N GLU A 635 -17.51 8.98 20.66
CA GLU A 635 -18.88 8.42 20.62
C GLU A 635 -19.06 7.08 21.37
N ASN A 636 -18.22 6.77 22.35
CA ASN A 636 -18.40 5.60 23.19
C ASN A 636 -19.45 5.89 24.29
N SER A 637 -20.12 4.84 24.74
CA SER A 637 -21.21 4.95 25.72
C SER A 637 -21.06 4.01 26.90
N SER A 638 -21.46 4.45 28.08
CA SER A 638 -21.72 3.58 29.22
C SER A 638 -23.07 3.89 29.86
N GLU A 639 -23.64 2.97 30.65
CA GLU A 639 -24.89 3.26 31.36
C GLU A 639 -24.68 4.06 32.66
N SER A 640 -23.51 3.96 33.30
CA SER A 640 -23.24 4.63 34.59
C SER A 640 -22.35 5.85 34.46
N SER A 641 -21.09 5.69 34.02
CA SER A 641 -20.11 6.79 33.91
C SER A 641 -18.88 6.44 33.08
N GLY A 642 -18.05 7.43 32.77
CA GLY A 642 -16.82 7.25 32.01
C GLY A 642 -17.10 6.76 30.60
N GLY A 643 -17.99 7.43 29.87
CA GLY A 643 -18.36 7.04 28.51
C GLY A 643 -17.12 6.85 27.62
N GLY A 644 -16.18 7.80 27.69
CA GLY A 644 -14.87 7.69 27.03
C GLY A 644 -13.91 6.86 27.87
N ILE A 645 -13.46 7.39 29.01
CA ILE A 645 -12.54 6.71 29.94
C ILE A 645 -13.12 6.69 31.36
N GLY A 646 -13.17 5.53 32.00
CA GLY A 646 -13.47 5.38 33.43
C GLY A 646 -12.28 4.86 34.22
N CYS A 647 -11.89 5.51 35.32
CA CYS A 647 -10.73 5.13 36.13
C CYS A 647 -11.06 4.90 37.61
N TYR A 648 -10.96 3.65 38.06
CA TYR A 648 -11.48 3.22 39.37
C TYR A 648 -10.56 2.23 40.10
N SER A 649 -10.86 2.03 41.39
CA SER A 649 -10.22 1.06 42.26
C SER A 649 -8.71 1.25 42.36
N TYR A 650 -8.30 2.42 42.85
CA TYR A 650 -6.90 2.79 43.08
C TYR A 650 -6.05 2.82 41.80
N SER A 651 -6.68 3.01 40.64
CA SER A 651 -5.98 3.05 39.35
C SER A 651 -5.45 4.44 39.03
N THR A 652 -4.51 4.52 38.10
CA THR A 652 -3.96 5.77 37.58
C THR A 652 -3.92 5.71 36.06
N ALA A 653 -4.60 6.64 35.38
CA ALA A 653 -4.49 6.79 33.93
C ALA A 653 -3.78 8.11 33.60
N GLY A 654 -2.69 8.02 32.86
CA GLY A 654 -2.04 9.16 32.23
C GLY A 654 -2.51 9.31 30.79
N VAL A 655 -2.99 10.48 30.41
CA VAL A 655 -3.58 10.75 29.09
C VAL A 655 -2.88 11.95 28.45
N VAL A 656 -2.28 11.76 27.28
CA VAL A 656 -1.49 12.76 26.55
C VAL A 656 -1.87 12.80 25.07
N ASN A 657 -1.87 13.98 24.44
CA ASN A 657 -2.14 14.18 23.01
C ASN A 657 -3.43 13.51 22.50
N THR A 658 -4.41 13.29 23.36
CA THR A 658 -5.57 12.45 23.04
C THR A 658 -6.82 13.30 22.84
N ILE A 659 -7.65 12.92 21.85
CA ILE A 659 -9.00 13.47 21.68
C ILE A 659 -9.99 12.56 22.42
N VAL A 660 -10.79 13.15 23.32
CA VAL A 660 -11.92 12.48 24.00
C VAL A 660 -13.18 13.30 23.77
N TRP A 661 -14.00 12.87 22.81
CA TRP A 661 -15.09 13.70 22.28
C TRP A 661 -16.38 12.92 22.01
N GLY A 662 -17.53 13.51 22.32
CA GLY A 662 -18.84 12.93 21.98
C GLY A 662 -19.22 11.67 22.76
N ASN A 663 -18.47 11.29 23.80
CA ASN A 663 -18.77 10.11 24.61
C ASN A 663 -19.91 10.41 25.63
N SER A 664 -20.59 9.36 26.10
CA SER A 664 -21.76 9.46 26.99
C SER A 664 -21.69 8.43 28.14
N PRO A 665 -22.11 8.77 29.37
CA PRO A 665 -22.73 10.04 29.77
C PRO A 665 -21.71 11.18 29.95
N ASP A 666 -20.43 10.85 30.01
CA ASP A 666 -19.33 11.79 30.21
C ASP A 666 -18.07 11.34 29.44
N GLN A 667 -17.14 12.28 29.21
CA GLN A 667 -15.88 11.97 28.52
C GLN A 667 -14.95 11.15 29.40
N LEU A 668 -14.84 11.53 30.66
CA LEU A 668 -13.87 11.03 31.63
C LEU A 668 -14.52 10.99 33.02
N ASP A 669 -14.30 9.91 33.76
CA ASP A 669 -14.76 9.79 35.14
C ASP A 669 -13.81 8.95 36.00
N SER A 670 -13.73 9.26 37.29
CA SER A 670 -12.92 8.51 38.25
C SER A 670 -13.48 8.54 39.66
N ASP A 671 -13.26 7.46 40.42
CA ASP A 671 -13.57 7.44 41.86
C ASP A 671 -12.58 8.28 42.69
N SER A 672 -12.85 8.39 43.99
CA SER A 672 -12.05 9.22 44.91
C SER A 672 -10.67 8.65 45.23
N GLU A 673 -10.46 7.38 44.95
CA GLU A 673 -9.23 6.64 45.23
C GLU A 673 -8.30 6.55 44.02
N SER A 674 -8.81 6.84 42.84
CA SER A 674 -8.09 6.75 41.56
C SER A 674 -7.67 8.13 41.06
N THR A 675 -6.79 8.13 40.06
CA THR A 675 -6.23 9.37 39.50
C THR A 675 -6.30 9.37 37.98
N LEU A 676 -6.81 10.48 37.43
CA LEU A 676 -6.74 10.82 36.01
C LEU A 676 -5.78 12.00 35.83
N TYR A 677 -4.64 11.76 35.18
CA TYR A 677 -3.67 12.79 34.82
C TYR A 677 -3.78 13.07 33.32
N VAL A 678 -4.47 14.15 32.95
CA VAL A 678 -4.70 14.49 31.54
C VAL A 678 -3.91 15.75 31.19
N THR A 679 -3.06 15.70 30.17
CA THR A 679 -2.30 16.85 29.66
C THR A 679 -2.28 16.88 28.13
N TYR A 680 -2.11 18.07 27.55
CA TYR A 680 -2.01 18.29 26.09
C TYR A 680 -3.08 17.56 25.28
N SER A 681 -4.30 17.45 25.83
CA SER A 681 -5.37 16.63 25.26
C SER A 681 -6.62 17.48 25.02
N ASN A 682 -7.43 17.10 24.05
CA ASN A 682 -8.69 17.76 23.74
C ASN A 682 -9.84 16.96 24.36
N VAL A 683 -10.55 17.55 25.33
CA VAL A 683 -11.61 16.87 26.08
C VAL A 683 -12.89 17.71 26.03
N GLN A 684 -13.96 17.12 25.51
CA GLN A 684 -15.25 17.82 25.40
C GLN A 684 -15.78 18.26 26.77
N GLY A 685 -16.12 19.54 26.90
CA GLY A 685 -16.56 20.15 28.16
C GLY A 685 -15.41 20.55 29.10
N GLY A 686 -14.17 20.34 28.65
CA GLY A 686 -12.93 20.72 29.33
C GLY A 686 -12.48 19.78 30.44
N TYR A 687 -11.17 19.74 30.66
CA TYR A 687 -10.56 19.02 31.77
C TYR A 687 -9.32 19.74 32.29
N SER A 688 -9.16 19.82 33.61
CA SER A 688 -8.02 20.52 34.22
C SER A 688 -6.70 19.79 33.95
N GLY A 689 -5.71 20.50 33.45
CA GLY A 689 -4.36 19.96 33.20
C GLY A 689 -3.57 20.88 32.27
N THR A 690 -2.26 20.71 32.24
CA THR A 690 -1.38 21.50 31.37
C THR A 690 -1.70 21.21 29.90
N GLY A 691 -1.87 22.25 29.09
CA GLY A 691 -2.06 22.12 27.64
C GLY A 691 -3.39 21.50 27.20
N ASN A 692 -4.31 21.19 28.12
CA ASN A 692 -5.61 20.67 27.72
C ASN A 692 -6.48 21.74 27.08
N MET A 693 -7.34 21.31 26.18
CA MET A 693 -8.28 22.15 25.46
C MET A 693 -9.69 21.55 25.42
N ASP A 694 -10.65 22.41 25.07
CA ASP A 694 -12.06 22.08 24.85
C ASP A 694 -12.48 22.81 23.57
N ALA A 695 -12.18 22.19 22.44
CA ALA A 695 -12.54 22.71 21.12
C ALA A 695 -13.10 21.56 20.29
N ASP A 696 -14.04 21.86 19.39
CA ASP A 696 -14.48 20.85 18.42
C ASP A 696 -13.26 20.32 17.65
N PRO A 697 -13.04 19.00 17.60
CA PRO A 697 -11.96 18.44 16.81
C PRO A 697 -12.06 18.76 15.32
N ASP A 698 -13.25 19.15 14.83
CA ASP A 698 -13.51 19.41 13.41
C ASP A 698 -13.10 18.23 12.54
N PHE A 699 -13.58 17.03 12.87
CA PHE A 699 -13.32 15.83 12.06
C PHE A 699 -13.91 15.97 10.64
N ILE A 700 -13.30 15.32 9.66
CA ILE A 700 -13.80 15.29 8.28
C ILE A 700 -15.19 14.61 8.22
N SER A 701 -16.24 15.43 8.23
CA SER A 701 -17.63 14.97 8.38
C SER A 701 -18.25 14.22 7.19
N THR A 702 -17.55 14.09 6.06
CA THR A 702 -18.05 13.39 4.86
C THR A 702 -18.07 11.87 5.01
N ASN A 703 -17.33 11.32 5.98
CA ASN A 703 -17.31 9.90 6.28
C ASN A 703 -17.40 9.70 7.81
N PRO A 704 -18.41 8.98 8.34
CA PRO A 704 -18.59 8.79 9.78
C PRO A 704 -17.53 7.90 10.46
N TYR A 705 -16.55 7.40 9.70
CA TYR A 705 -15.42 6.60 10.19
C TYR A 705 -14.06 7.28 9.98
N ASP A 706 -14.08 8.51 9.47
CA ASP A 706 -12.89 9.30 9.21
C ASP A 706 -12.69 10.30 10.34
N PHE A 707 -11.58 10.14 11.07
CA PHE A 707 -11.23 10.99 12.20
C PHE A 707 -10.00 11.86 11.90
N HIS A 708 -9.66 12.03 10.62
CA HIS A 708 -8.75 13.10 10.23
C HIS A 708 -9.34 14.45 10.60
N LEU A 709 -8.45 15.38 10.93
CA LEU A 709 -8.79 16.75 11.28
C LEU A 709 -9.00 17.57 10.01
N GLN A 710 -10.05 18.38 9.97
CA GLN A 710 -10.25 19.37 8.91
C GLN A 710 -9.22 20.49 9.03
N SER A 711 -8.91 21.12 7.89
CA SER A 711 -8.11 22.33 7.87
C SER A 711 -8.74 23.43 8.73
N GLY A 712 -7.97 23.94 9.70
CA GLY A 712 -8.42 24.92 10.69
C GLY A 712 -8.82 24.32 12.04
N SER A 713 -8.81 22.98 12.18
CA SER A 713 -9.01 22.33 13.48
C SER A 713 -7.98 22.84 14.48
N SER A 714 -8.46 23.16 15.69
CA SER A 714 -7.58 23.61 16.78
C SER A 714 -6.73 22.46 17.34
N CYS A 715 -7.01 21.20 16.98
CA CYS A 715 -6.19 20.06 17.41
C CYS A 715 -4.86 19.96 16.63
N ILE A 716 -4.77 20.62 15.48
CA ILE A 716 -3.56 20.64 14.65
C ILE A 716 -2.46 21.45 15.37
N GLY A 717 -1.26 20.90 15.45
CA GLY A 717 -0.08 21.54 16.04
C GLY A 717 -0.19 21.83 17.54
N SER A 718 -1.18 21.28 18.24
CA SER A 718 -1.49 21.63 19.64
C SER A 718 -1.04 20.58 20.66
N GLY A 719 -0.54 19.44 20.20
CA GLY A 719 0.03 18.39 21.03
C GLY A 719 1.43 18.75 21.54
N THR A 720 1.99 17.86 22.36
CA THR A 720 3.37 17.98 22.87
C THR A 720 4.26 16.88 22.32
N ALA A 721 5.54 17.22 22.06
CA ALA A 721 6.59 16.25 21.74
C ALA A 721 7.24 15.64 23.00
N SER A 722 6.89 16.10 24.21
CA SER A 722 7.42 15.56 25.47
C SER A 722 6.41 15.68 26.62
N SER A 723 6.41 14.71 27.54
CA SER A 723 5.49 14.70 28.68
C SER A 723 6.15 14.13 29.93
N ASP A 724 5.72 14.57 31.12
CA ASP A 724 6.14 13.99 32.39
C ASP A 724 5.44 12.64 32.68
N ILE A 725 4.42 12.27 31.89
CA ILE A 725 3.65 11.03 32.04
C ILE A 725 4.37 9.84 31.39
N SER A 726 5.01 10.05 30.25
CA SER A 726 5.74 9.03 29.50
C SER A 726 7.05 9.60 28.99
N SER A 727 8.13 8.84 29.13
CA SER A 727 9.45 9.21 28.59
C SER A 727 9.50 9.16 27.07
N GLU A 728 8.57 8.43 26.44
CA GLU A 728 8.49 8.23 25.00
C GLU A 728 7.05 8.45 24.53
N LEU A 729 6.89 9.30 23.52
CA LEU A 729 5.63 9.50 22.80
C LEU A 729 5.74 8.85 21.41
N PRO A 730 4.62 8.45 20.78
CA PRO A 730 4.67 7.76 19.50
C PRO A 730 5.35 8.59 18.41
N ALA A 731 6.27 7.98 17.68
CA ALA A 731 7.05 8.64 16.62
C ALA A 731 6.25 8.84 15.33
N ASP A 732 5.22 8.04 15.08
CA ASP A 732 4.31 8.20 13.94
C ASP A 732 2.84 8.12 14.40
N ASP A 733 1.90 8.45 13.52
CA ASP A 733 0.46 8.43 13.75
C ASP A 733 -0.17 7.05 13.46
N PHE A 734 -1.50 7.00 13.35
CA PHE A 734 -2.30 5.82 13.01
C PHE A 734 -1.95 5.24 11.62
N GLU A 735 -1.62 6.09 10.66
CA GLU A 735 -1.31 5.71 9.27
C GLU A 735 0.19 5.54 9.00
N GLY A 736 1.03 5.82 10.01
CA GLY A 736 2.48 5.74 9.89
C GLY A 736 3.14 7.05 9.45
N ASN A 737 2.41 8.17 9.43
CA ASN A 737 3.02 9.49 9.19
C ASN A 737 3.81 9.94 10.41
N SER A 738 5.04 10.39 10.21
CA SER A 738 5.91 10.85 11.31
C SER A 738 5.29 12.00 12.09
N ARG A 739 5.53 12.04 13.40
CA ARG A 739 5.11 13.10 14.30
C ARG A 739 6.31 13.96 14.73
N PRO A 740 6.21 15.29 14.65
CA PRO A 740 5.12 16.07 14.05
C PRO A 740 5.17 16.04 12.51
N ASN A 741 4.02 16.25 11.86
CA ASN A 741 3.90 16.42 10.41
C ASN A 741 3.24 17.78 10.08
N PRO A 742 3.97 18.75 9.49
CA PRO A 742 5.35 18.65 9.00
C PRO A 742 6.39 18.66 10.13
N GLY A 743 7.55 18.05 9.86
CA GLY A 743 8.67 18.01 10.79
C GLY A 743 9.09 19.40 11.29
N GLY A 744 9.47 19.48 12.57
CA GLY A 744 9.88 20.74 13.22
C GLY A 744 8.74 21.57 13.84
N THR A 745 7.49 21.10 13.73
CA THR A 745 6.33 21.70 14.40
C THR A 745 6.01 20.98 15.73
N SER A 746 4.81 21.17 16.27
CA SER A 746 4.28 20.37 17.38
C SER A 746 3.37 19.28 16.81
N PRO A 747 3.26 18.09 17.43
CA PRO A 747 2.39 17.04 16.92
C PRO A 747 0.92 17.43 17.07
N ASP A 748 0.06 16.81 16.28
CA ASP A 748 -1.38 16.96 16.39
C ASP A 748 -1.92 16.18 17.61
N ILE A 749 -2.97 16.72 18.23
CA ILE A 749 -3.73 15.99 19.23
C ILE A 749 -4.65 15.02 18.49
N GLY A 750 -4.59 13.73 18.82
CA GLY A 750 -5.41 12.68 18.21
C GLY A 750 -4.58 11.55 17.60
N ALA A 751 -5.26 10.60 16.97
CA ALA A 751 -4.65 9.42 16.37
C ALA A 751 -3.98 9.70 15.01
N TYR A 752 -4.35 10.80 14.36
CA TYR A 752 -3.86 11.19 13.03
C TYR A 752 -3.06 12.49 13.12
N GLU A 753 -2.02 12.61 12.30
CA GLU A 753 -1.53 13.92 11.89
C GLU A 753 -2.37 14.39 10.69
N ALA A 754 -2.71 15.66 10.62
CA ALA A 754 -3.44 16.24 9.50
C ALA A 754 -2.57 16.22 8.24
N SER A 755 -2.98 15.43 7.25
CA SER A 755 -2.40 15.49 5.91
C SER A 755 -2.95 16.72 5.17
N GLY A 756 -2.08 17.62 4.67
CA GLY A 756 -2.46 18.63 3.66
C GLY A 756 -2.70 20.08 4.11
N ILE A 757 -1.89 20.60 5.03
CA ILE A 757 -1.81 22.05 5.34
C ILE A 757 -0.89 22.76 4.32
N GLY A 758 -1.35 22.96 3.08
CA GLY A 758 -0.61 23.68 2.03
C GLY A 758 0.87 23.27 1.93
N TYR A 759 1.72 24.14 1.39
CA TYR A 759 3.12 23.83 1.13
C TYR A 759 4.01 25.00 1.48
N LEU A 760 5.01 24.75 2.35
CA LEU A 760 6.15 25.63 2.49
C LEU A 760 7.00 25.53 1.23
N VAL A 761 6.82 26.49 0.33
CA VAL A 761 7.57 26.57 -0.93
C VAL A 761 8.90 27.29 -0.76
N ALA A 762 9.05 28.03 0.33
CA ALA A 762 10.34 28.45 0.91
C ALA A 762 10.25 28.37 2.44
N SER A 763 11.36 28.65 3.14
CA SER A 763 11.48 28.52 4.61
C SER A 763 10.42 29.27 5.43
N ASP A 764 9.83 30.30 4.87
CA ASP A 764 8.87 31.21 5.50
C ASP A 764 7.71 31.57 4.56
N LEU A 765 7.55 30.85 3.44
CA LEU A 765 6.52 31.13 2.44
C LEU A 765 5.61 29.91 2.25
N TRP A 766 4.34 30.07 2.60
CA TRP A 766 3.33 29.03 2.50
C TRP A 766 2.30 29.34 1.42
N VAL A 767 1.90 28.32 0.66
CA VAL A 767 0.84 28.40 -0.37
C VAL A 767 -0.11 27.20 -0.31
N ARG A 768 -1.36 27.40 -0.69
CA ARG A 768 -2.37 26.34 -0.80
C ARG A 768 -3.35 26.64 -1.93
N ALA A 769 -3.89 25.59 -2.53
CA ALA A 769 -5.03 25.70 -3.44
C ALA A 769 -6.10 24.66 -3.10
N VAL A 770 -7.37 25.05 -3.22
CA VAL A 770 -8.56 24.22 -3.01
C VAL A 770 -9.41 24.28 -4.27
N ILE A 771 -9.69 23.12 -4.86
CA ILE A 771 -10.43 23.00 -6.13
C ILE A 771 -11.89 22.66 -5.81
N ASP A 772 -12.84 23.43 -6.34
CA ASP A 772 -14.28 23.18 -6.16
C ASP A 772 -14.80 22.22 -7.24
N THR A 773 -14.65 20.93 -6.98
CA THR A 773 -14.93 19.86 -7.94
C THR A 773 -16.42 19.50 -7.99
N GLU A 774 -16.91 19.09 -9.16
CA GLU A 774 -18.28 18.56 -9.27
C GLU A 774 -18.43 17.17 -8.60
N GLU A 775 -17.35 16.38 -8.52
CA GLU A 775 -17.36 14.98 -8.03
C GLU A 775 -17.41 14.88 -6.50
N LYS A 776 -16.57 15.65 -5.79
CA LYS A 776 -16.43 15.59 -4.32
C LYS A 776 -16.69 16.92 -3.61
N GLY A 777 -17.01 17.99 -4.36
CA GLY A 777 -17.01 19.34 -3.80
C GLY A 777 -15.58 19.85 -3.65
N ARG A 778 -15.33 20.65 -2.60
CA ARG A 778 -14.01 21.23 -2.34
C ARG A 778 -13.00 20.16 -1.92
N VAL A 779 -11.89 20.07 -2.65
CA VAL A 779 -10.76 19.18 -2.36
C VAL A 779 -9.45 19.97 -2.37
N ASP A 780 -8.48 19.57 -1.56
CA ASP A 780 -7.15 20.16 -1.57
C ASP A 780 -6.38 19.76 -2.82
N ALA A 781 -5.70 20.73 -3.44
CA ALA A 781 -4.85 20.49 -4.58
C ALA A 781 -3.42 20.17 -4.12
N LEU A 782 -2.77 19.27 -4.86
CA LEU A 782 -1.39 18.86 -4.58
C LEU A 782 -0.41 19.80 -5.28
N TRP A 783 0.60 20.29 -4.55
CA TRP A 783 1.67 21.13 -5.10
C TRP A 783 2.78 20.28 -5.72
N LYS A 784 3.26 20.70 -6.89
CA LYS A 784 4.46 20.19 -7.53
C LYS A 784 5.38 21.34 -7.88
N LYS A 785 6.57 21.36 -7.27
CA LYS A 785 7.63 22.32 -7.62
C LYS A 785 8.14 21.99 -9.02
N GLY A 786 8.13 22.97 -9.91
CA GLY A 786 8.65 22.84 -11.27
C GLY A 786 10.13 23.22 -11.38
N GLY A 787 10.56 24.23 -10.61
CA GLY A 787 11.96 24.63 -10.58
C GLY A 787 12.18 25.88 -9.72
N GLU A 788 13.45 26.21 -9.51
CA GLU A 788 13.87 27.44 -8.85
C GLU A 788 15.14 28.00 -9.49
N GLY A 789 15.35 29.30 -9.36
CA GLY A 789 16.54 29.96 -9.89
C GLY A 789 16.84 31.28 -9.18
N GLU A 790 18.05 31.76 -9.38
CA GLU A 790 18.50 33.06 -8.87
C GLU A 790 19.12 33.86 -10.03
N THR A 791 18.68 35.10 -10.19
CA THR A 791 19.24 36.00 -11.20
C THR A 791 20.58 36.56 -10.72
N ALA A 792 21.40 37.06 -11.64
CA ALA A 792 22.65 37.74 -11.29
C ALA A 792 22.48 38.99 -10.38
N ALA A 793 21.26 39.51 -10.25
CA ALA A 793 20.93 40.62 -9.36
C ALA A 793 20.57 40.17 -7.93
N GLY A 794 20.46 38.86 -7.68
CA GLY A 794 20.05 38.28 -6.40
C GLY A 794 18.53 38.07 -6.26
N ASP A 795 17.75 38.33 -7.31
CA ASP A 795 16.32 38.04 -7.33
C ASP A 795 16.11 36.53 -7.45
N LYS A 796 15.17 35.98 -6.68
CA LYS A 796 14.84 34.55 -6.67
C LYS A 796 13.54 34.28 -7.37
N VAL A 797 13.48 33.16 -8.08
CA VAL A 797 12.27 32.64 -8.70
C VAL A 797 12.02 31.22 -8.24
N ILE A 798 10.77 30.92 -7.90
CA ILE A 798 10.29 29.56 -7.67
C ILE A 798 9.04 29.41 -8.53
N TRP A 799 8.90 28.29 -9.23
CA TRP A 799 7.66 28.03 -9.96
C TRP A 799 7.23 26.58 -9.77
N GLY A 800 5.95 26.33 -10.02
CA GLY A 800 5.34 25.02 -9.90
C GLY A 800 3.87 25.09 -10.30
N TYR A 801 3.12 24.08 -9.90
CA TYR A 801 1.68 24.03 -10.15
C TYR A 801 0.96 23.20 -9.10
N PHE A 802 -0.35 23.47 -9.01
CA PHE A 802 -1.29 22.63 -8.30
C PHE A 802 -2.09 21.77 -9.28
N TYR A 803 -2.40 20.55 -8.87
CA TYR A 803 -3.26 19.62 -9.58
C TYR A 803 -4.20 18.90 -8.61
N ALA A 804 -5.36 18.47 -9.09
CA ALA A 804 -6.29 17.70 -8.28
C ALA A 804 -5.72 16.30 -7.97
N ASN A 805 -5.87 15.86 -6.73
CA ASN A 805 -5.42 14.54 -6.30
C ASN A 805 -6.16 13.44 -7.10
N PRO A 806 -5.44 12.49 -7.74
CA PRO A 806 -6.07 11.37 -8.45
C PRO A 806 -6.97 10.49 -7.58
N ASN A 807 -6.75 10.48 -6.26
CA ASN A 807 -7.60 9.78 -5.29
C ASN A 807 -8.90 10.54 -4.98
N ASP A 808 -8.95 11.84 -5.32
CA ASP A 808 -10.09 12.71 -5.07
C ASP A 808 -11.00 12.91 -6.27
N VAL A 809 -10.44 12.96 -7.48
CA VAL A 809 -11.22 13.09 -8.72
C VAL A 809 -10.62 12.24 -9.83
N THR A 810 -11.50 11.74 -10.69
CA THR A 810 -11.11 10.80 -11.78
C THR A 810 -10.23 11.40 -12.88
N TRP A 811 -10.13 12.73 -12.95
CA TRP A 811 -9.35 13.48 -13.94
C TRP A 811 -8.10 14.15 -13.35
N GLY A 812 -7.88 14.01 -12.04
CA GLY A 812 -6.73 14.57 -11.34
C GLY A 812 -5.44 13.84 -11.73
N SER A 813 -4.39 14.59 -12.04
CA SER A 813 -3.09 14.03 -12.40
C SER A 813 -1.99 15.09 -12.33
N PRO A 814 -0.76 14.77 -11.89
CA PRO A 814 0.38 15.69 -12.00
C PRO A 814 0.69 16.06 -13.46
N ASP A 815 0.25 15.27 -14.44
CA ASP A 815 0.40 15.56 -15.87
C ASP A 815 -0.74 16.42 -16.44
N ASN A 816 -1.72 16.80 -15.62
CA ASN A 816 -2.79 17.73 -15.96
C ASN A 816 -2.91 18.83 -14.88
N PRO A 817 -2.06 19.87 -14.93
CA PRO A 817 -2.08 20.96 -13.96
C PRO A 817 -3.40 21.71 -13.97
N ASP A 818 -3.89 22.11 -12.80
CA ASP A 818 -5.12 22.90 -12.67
C ASP A 818 -4.84 24.39 -12.46
N LEU A 819 -3.68 24.70 -11.88
CA LEU A 819 -3.25 26.05 -11.54
C LEU A 819 -1.72 26.15 -11.62
N PHE A 820 -1.17 26.99 -12.48
CA PHE A 820 0.27 27.29 -12.46
C PHE A 820 0.58 28.39 -11.44
N VAL A 821 1.78 28.34 -10.85
CA VAL A 821 2.25 29.33 -9.88
C VAL A 821 3.66 29.78 -10.22
N LYS A 822 3.89 31.10 -10.24
CA LYS A 822 5.23 31.69 -10.29
C LYS A 822 5.43 32.67 -9.14
N ILE A 823 6.46 32.41 -8.35
CA ILE A 823 6.87 33.21 -7.21
C ILE A 823 8.13 33.96 -7.59
N TRP A 824 8.15 35.26 -7.36
CA TRP A 824 9.30 36.11 -7.58
C TRP A 824 9.59 36.92 -6.31
N SER A 825 10.83 36.84 -5.84
CA SER A 825 11.33 37.63 -4.72
C SER A 825 12.46 38.51 -5.23
N ASP A 826 12.33 39.82 -5.07
CA ASP A 826 13.45 40.72 -5.38
C ASP A 826 14.47 40.79 -4.25
N HIS A 827 15.69 41.21 -4.60
CA HIS A 827 16.74 41.45 -3.63
C HIS A 827 16.39 42.55 -2.59
N GLY A 828 15.31 43.30 -2.81
CA GLY A 828 14.79 44.37 -1.94
C GLY A 828 13.80 43.87 -0.89
N GLY A 829 13.42 42.59 -0.92
CA GLY A 829 12.51 41.95 0.01
C GLY A 829 11.03 42.02 -0.38
N ARG A 830 10.71 42.42 -1.61
CA ARG A 830 9.35 42.29 -2.16
C ARG A 830 9.14 40.86 -2.65
N LEU A 831 8.00 40.28 -2.32
CA LEU A 831 7.58 38.96 -2.77
C LEU A 831 6.29 39.05 -3.59
N ASP A 832 6.24 38.37 -4.72
CA ASP A 832 5.09 38.29 -5.61
C ASP A 832 4.77 36.82 -5.93
N ILE A 833 3.53 36.40 -5.66
CA ILE A 833 3.01 35.05 -5.92
C ILE A 833 1.93 35.18 -6.99
N ASN A 834 2.15 34.57 -8.14
CA ASN A 834 1.32 34.71 -9.32
C ASN A 834 0.63 33.38 -9.64
N PHE A 835 -0.70 33.34 -9.48
CA PHE A 835 -1.53 32.17 -9.74
C PHE A 835 -2.23 32.29 -11.10
N PHE A 836 -2.13 31.25 -11.93
CA PHE A 836 -2.70 31.19 -13.27
C PHE A 836 -3.63 30.00 -13.41
N HIS A 837 -4.91 30.25 -13.59
CA HIS A 837 -5.94 29.22 -13.61
C HIS A 837 -6.09 28.57 -14.99
N VAL A 838 -5.84 27.26 -15.05
CA VAL A 838 -5.71 26.52 -16.32
C VAL A 838 -6.65 25.32 -16.42
N SER A 839 -7.57 25.20 -15.47
CA SER A 839 -8.63 24.18 -15.46
C SER A 839 -10.00 24.79 -15.74
N VAL A 840 -11.05 24.00 -15.52
CA VAL A 840 -12.47 24.40 -15.58
C VAL A 840 -13.07 24.71 -14.21
N PRO A 841 -12.86 23.90 -13.15
CA PRO A 841 -13.47 24.16 -11.84
C PRO A 841 -12.88 25.41 -11.19
N ASP A 842 -13.68 26.13 -10.39
CA ASP A 842 -13.16 27.29 -9.64
C ASP A 842 -12.13 26.82 -8.61
N ILE A 843 -11.05 27.61 -8.43
CA ILE A 843 -9.95 27.27 -7.51
C ILE A 843 -9.71 28.43 -6.57
N ILE A 844 -9.78 28.14 -5.27
CA ILE A 844 -9.45 29.08 -4.21
C ILE A 844 -7.97 28.95 -3.89
N VAL A 845 -7.25 30.06 -3.84
CA VAL A 845 -5.81 30.13 -3.60
C VAL A 845 -5.54 30.90 -2.33
N TYR A 846 -4.57 30.42 -1.55
CA TYR A 846 -4.15 31.02 -0.29
C TYR A 846 -2.63 31.22 -0.30
N SER A 847 -2.16 32.27 0.36
CA SER A 847 -0.74 32.42 0.68
C SER A 847 -0.50 33.15 1.99
N GLU A 848 0.69 32.96 2.53
CA GLU A 848 1.13 33.54 3.80
C GLU A 848 2.62 33.85 3.77
N TYR A 849 2.98 35.07 4.20
CA TYR A 849 4.38 35.49 4.25
C TYR A 849 4.63 36.67 5.22
N PRO A 850 5.49 36.49 6.25
CA PRO A 850 6.14 35.23 6.64
C PRO A 850 5.14 34.27 7.32
N TYR A 851 5.34 32.96 7.14
CA TYR A 851 4.48 31.94 7.75
C TYR A 851 4.49 31.99 9.29
N ASP A 852 3.33 32.26 9.89
CA ASP A 852 2.99 32.26 11.31
C ASP A 852 1.80 31.34 11.69
N GLY A 853 1.20 30.67 10.70
CA GLY A 853 0.09 29.72 10.83
C GLY A 853 -1.28 30.28 10.46
N THR A 854 -1.39 31.52 9.98
CA THR A 854 -2.65 32.15 9.56
C THR A 854 -2.52 32.76 8.16
N SER A 855 -3.30 32.29 7.18
CA SER A 855 -3.21 32.80 5.80
C SER A 855 -3.48 34.31 5.70
N ASP A 856 -2.54 35.04 5.08
CA ASP A 856 -2.63 36.50 4.89
C ASP A 856 -3.56 36.91 3.74
N GLU A 857 -3.51 36.17 2.62
CA GLU A 857 -4.25 36.50 1.40
C GLU A 857 -5.03 35.28 0.86
N GLU A 858 -6.22 35.54 0.33
CA GLU A 858 -7.13 34.57 -0.29
C GLU A 858 -7.69 35.16 -1.60
N GLY A 859 -7.82 34.32 -2.63
CA GLY A 859 -8.48 34.69 -3.88
C GLY A 859 -9.18 33.50 -4.55
N THR A 860 -10.17 33.75 -5.39
CA THR A 860 -10.84 32.70 -6.18
C THR A 860 -10.63 32.92 -7.68
N THR A 861 -9.84 32.02 -8.28
CA THR A 861 -9.63 31.98 -9.73
C THR A 861 -10.79 31.24 -10.42
N THR A 862 -11.14 31.71 -11.63
CA THR A 862 -12.26 31.16 -12.43
C THR A 862 -11.89 31.20 -13.92
N MET A 863 -12.71 30.60 -14.78
CA MET A 863 -12.52 30.67 -16.23
C MET A 863 -12.51 32.09 -16.82
N ALA A 864 -13.14 33.07 -16.15
CA ALA A 864 -13.09 34.48 -16.54
C ALA A 864 -11.96 35.25 -15.84
N ARG A 865 -11.64 34.85 -14.61
CA ARG A 865 -10.58 35.43 -13.78
C ARG A 865 -9.40 34.48 -13.71
N ARG A 866 -8.58 34.52 -14.77
CA ARG A 866 -7.48 33.59 -15.02
C ARG A 866 -6.22 33.91 -14.21
N TYR A 867 -6.10 35.12 -13.68
CA TYR A 867 -4.90 35.58 -12.97
C TYR A 867 -5.24 36.21 -11.62
N ILE A 868 -4.54 35.74 -10.57
CA ILE A 868 -4.52 36.34 -9.24
C ILE A 868 -3.06 36.51 -8.81
N ARG A 869 -2.75 37.66 -8.21
CA ARG A 869 -1.44 37.95 -7.64
C ARG A 869 -1.58 38.34 -6.18
N HIS A 870 -0.88 37.63 -5.30
CA HIS A 870 -0.64 38.06 -3.93
C HIS A 870 0.77 38.65 -3.85
N TYR A 871 0.95 39.77 -3.16
CA TYR A 871 2.26 40.39 -3.03
C TYR A 871 2.49 41.01 -1.66
N TYR A 872 3.73 40.94 -1.21
CA TYR A 872 4.15 41.33 0.13
C TYR A 872 5.29 42.33 0.00
N GLU A 873 5.12 43.51 0.58
CA GLU A 873 6.11 44.59 0.51
C GLU A 873 6.04 45.43 1.78
N ASN A 874 7.20 45.70 2.40
CA ASN A 874 7.30 46.50 3.63
C ASN A 874 6.47 45.97 4.81
N GLY A 875 6.32 44.64 4.92
CA GLY A 875 5.57 43.97 6.00
C GLY A 875 4.04 44.12 5.88
N GLN A 876 3.56 44.42 4.68
CA GLN A 876 2.13 44.46 4.35
C GLN A 876 1.84 43.45 3.25
N SER A 877 0.65 42.84 3.30
CA SER A 877 0.12 41.96 2.26
C SER A 877 -0.86 42.72 1.36
N PHE A 878 -0.93 42.31 0.11
CA PHE A 878 -1.83 42.86 -0.89
C PHE A 878 -2.24 41.78 -1.90
N SER A 879 -3.39 41.97 -2.54
CA SER A 879 -3.86 41.12 -3.64
C SER A 879 -4.36 41.94 -4.84
N SER A 880 -4.26 41.35 -6.03
CA SER A 880 -4.84 41.89 -7.27
C SER A 880 -5.33 40.78 -8.18
N GLU A 881 -6.39 41.04 -8.94
CA GLU A 881 -7.06 40.08 -9.81
C GLU A 881 -7.23 40.66 -11.22
N GLN A 882 -7.17 39.83 -12.26
CA GLN A 882 -7.46 40.25 -13.63
C GLN A 882 -8.42 39.28 -14.31
N ASN A 883 -9.39 39.86 -15.04
CA ASN A 883 -10.25 39.11 -15.94
C ASN A 883 -9.61 39.07 -17.32
N GLU A 884 -9.54 37.89 -17.93
CA GLU A 884 -8.85 37.69 -19.20
C GLU A 884 -9.73 36.86 -20.14
N ASP A 885 -9.99 37.39 -21.33
CA ASP A 885 -10.86 36.76 -22.33
C ASP A 885 -10.08 35.93 -23.37
N GLY A 886 -8.75 35.91 -23.26
CA GLY A 886 -7.84 35.20 -24.17
C GLY A 886 -7.54 35.93 -25.47
N SER A 887 -8.06 37.14 -25.69
CA SER A 887 -7.84 37.93 -26.91
C SER A 887 -6.67 38.90 -26.73
N PRO A 888 -5.73 39.02 -27.70
CA PRO A 888 -4.63 39.98 -27.59
C PRO A 888 -5.14 41.44 -27.57
N PRO A 889 -4.52 42.35 -26.80
CA PRO A 889 -4.95 43.74 -26.72
C PRO A 889 -4.88 44.47 -28.08
N SER A 890 -5.86 45.34 -28.34
CA SER A 890 -5.92 46.13 -29.59
C SER A 890 -4.66 46.99 -29.77
N GLY A 891 -3.97 46.79 -30.90
CA GLY A 891 -2.76 47.55 -31.27
C GLY A 891 -1.46 46.77 -31.08
N TYR A 892 -1.51 45.57 -30.52
CA TYR A 892 -0.40 44.63 -30.50
C TYR A 892 -0.59 43.60 -31.61
N SER A 893 0.44 43.42 -32.43
CA SER A 893 0.41 42.45 -33.52
C SER A 893 1.81 41.86 -33.69
N PRO A 894 1.94 40.54 -33.77
CA PRO A 894 3.23 39.90 -33.96
C PRO A 894 3.92 40.37 -35.25
N ALA A 895 5.22 40.67 -35.17
CA ALA A 895 6.00 41.20 -36.30
C ALA A 895 7.06 40.22 -36.82
N ASN A 896 7.27 39.10 -36.13
CA ASN A 896 8.33 38.13 -36.42
C ASN A 896 7.73 36.77 -36.84
N ASN A 897 8.59 35.80 -37.14
CA ASN A 897 8.16 34.44 -37.46
C ASN A 897 9.16 33.44 -36.84
N PRO A 898 8.87 32.85 -35.67
CA PRO A 898 9.78 31.91 -35.01
C PRO A 898 9.98 30.63 -35.84
N THR A 899 11.15 30.01 -35.69
CA THR A 899 11.50 28.75 -36.37
C THR A 899 10.70 27.54 -35.87
N GLY A 900 10.05 27.67 -34.71
CA GLY A 900 9.08 26.70 -34.15
C GLY A 900 9.77 25.52 -33.46
N THR A 901 9.18 25.04 -32.35
CA THR A 901 9.90 24.14 -31.42
C THR A 901 9.14 22.88 -31.00
N SER A 902 7.93 22.62 -31.52
CA SER A 902 7.14 21.42 -31.16
C SER A 902 6.23 20.97 -32.31
N THR A 903 6.00 19.65 -32.44
CA THR A 903 4.98 19.03 -33.33
C THR A 903 4.21 17.94 -32.59
N ILE A 904 3.58 18.29 -31.47
CA ILE A 904 2.74 17.37 -30.70
C ILE A 904 1.40 17.24 -31.43
N ASN A 905 1.01 16.03 -31.82
CA ASN A 905 -0.19 15.77 -32.61
C ASN A 905 -0.33 16.67 -33.86
N ASN A 906 0.79 16.93 -34.56
CA ASN A 906 0.84 17.80 -35.73
C ASN A 906 0.50 19.29 -35.44
N LEU A 907 0.52 19.71 -34.17
CA LEU A 907 0.40 21.11 -33.75
C LEU A 907 1.79 21.74 -33.62
N ARG A 908 2.01 22.83 -34.34
CA ARG A 908 3.20 23.67 -34.18
C ARG A 908 2.91 24.80 -33.20
N ILE A 909 3.85 25.06 -32.29
CA ILE A 909 3.85 26.27 -31.44
C ILE A 909 5.20 27.00 -31.52
N GLY A 910 5.19 28.29 -31.22
CA GLY A 910 6.39 29.11 -31.13
C GLY A 910 6.14 30.41 -30.39
N ALA A 911 7.21 31.04 -29.91
CA ALA A 911 7.13 32.35 -29.27
C ALA A 911 8.39 33.20 -29.51
N MET A 912 8.21 34.52 -29.49
CA MET A 912 9.27 35.51 -29.56
C MET A 912 9.18 36.44 -28.35
N ILE A 913 10.27 36.58 -27.61
CA ILE A 913 10.34 37.41 -26.41
C ILE A 913 10.98 38.76 -26.75
N ASN A 914 10.25 39.86 -26.56
CA ASN A 914 10.71 41.20 -26.92
C ASN A 914 11.58 41.83 -25.85
N THR A 915 12.87 41.50 -25.86
CA THR A 915 13.82 41.98 -24.85
C THR A 915 14.21 43.43 -25.07
N VAL A 916 14.42 44.18 -23.97
CA VAL A 916 14.84 45.59 -24.03
C VAL A 916 16.25 45.76 -24.64
N LYS A 917 17.16 44.80 -24.40
CA LYS A 917 18.58 44.92 -24.78
C LYS A 917 18.92 44.33 -26.15
N LYS A 918 18.31 43.21 -26.53
CA LYS A 918 18.66 42.46 -27.74
C LYS A 918 17.58 42.56 -28.84
N GLY A 919 16.42 43.14 -28.52
CA GLY A 919 15.24 43.05 -29.37
C GLY A 919 14.56 41.69 -29.21
N SER A 920 13.77 41.29 -30.20
CA SER A 920 13.06 40.01 -30.21
C SER A 920 14.04 38.84 -30.25
N VAL A 921 13.96 37.96 -29.27
CA VAL A 921 14.72 36.70 -29.22
C VAL A 921 13.76 35.53 -29.33
N GLU A 922 14.23 34.43 -29.91
CA GLU A 922 13.42 33.23 -30.02
C GLU A 922 13.39 32.48 -28.69
N ALA A 923 12.21 31.97 -28.35
CA ALA A 923 11.99 31.30 -27.08
C ALA A 923 12.02 29.77 -27.25
N VAL A 924 12.45 29.08 -26.20
CA VAL A 924 12.60 27.61 -26.19
C VAL A 924 11.38 26.99 -25.53
N TRP A 925 10.77 25.99 -26.19
CA TRP A 925 9.67 25.20 -25.62
C TRP A 925 10.23 24.04 -24.80
N GLN A 926 9.69 23.87 -23.60
CA GLN A 926 9.93 22.73 -22.73
C GLN A 926 8.61 22.00 -22.49
N LEU A 927 8.54 20.73 -22.86
CA LEU A 927 7.41 19.87 -22.50
C LEU A 927 7.42 19.66 -20.98
N GLY A 928 6.28 19.87 -20.33
CA GLY A 928 6.08 19.67 -18.90
C GLY A 928 5.38 18.34 -18.59
N GLY A 929 4.38 17.95 -19.39
CA GLY A 929 3.67 16.69 -19.23
C GLY A 929 2.51 16.54 -20.22
N GLN A 930 1.96 15.34 -20.28
CA GLN A 930 0.85 14.97 -21.15
C GLN A 930 -0.06 13.98 -20.44
N GLY A 931 -1.37 14.22 -20.48
CA GLY A 931 -2.37 13.40 -19.81
C GLY A 931 -3.62 13.20 -20.68
N SER A 932 -4.50 12.30 -20.25
CA SER A 932 -5.78 12.07 -20.89
C SER A 932 -6.91 12.05 -19.87
N THR A 933 -8.08 12.55 -20.25
CA THR A 933 -9.27 12.49 -19.40
C THR A 933 -10.09 11.24 -19.74
N PRO A 934 -10.93 10.73 -18.81
CA PRO A 934 -11.86 9.62 -19.10
C PRO A 934 -12.84 9.89 -20.26
N ARG A 935 -13.04 11.17 -20.63
CA ARG A 935 -13.86 11.57 -21.78
C ARG A 935 -13.14 11.41 -23.12
N GLY A 936 -11.85 11.07 -23.11
CA GLY A 936 -10.99 10.96 -24.28
C GLY A 936 -10.40 12.31 -24.72
N ASP A 937 -10.43 13.32 -23.85
CA ASP A 937 -9.67 14.54 -24.10
C ASP A 937 -8.19 14.28 -23.81
N GLU A 938 -7.31 14.92 -24.56
CA GLU A 938 -5.87 14.86 -24.35
C GLU A 938 -5.36 16.25 -23.97
N VAL A 939 -4.56 16.29 -22.92
CA VAL A 939 -3.98 17.52 -22.38
C VAL A 939 -2.48 17.43 -22.52
N VAL A 940 -1.88 18.49 -23.04
CA VAL A 940 -0.42 18.64 -23.12
C VAL A 940 -0.07 19.97 -22.48
N TRP A 941 0.92 20.01 -21.62
CA TRP A 941 1.36 21.25 -21.01
C TRP A 941 2.87 21.36 -20.95
N GLY A 942 3.35 22.59 -20.76
CA GLY A 942 4.76 22.89 -20.62
C GLY A 942 4.99 24.37 -20.42
N HIS A 943 6.22 24.82 -20.62
CA HIS A 943 6.56 26.22 -20.52
C HIS A 943 7.57 26.64 -21.58
N ILE A 944 7.64 27.95 -21.80
CA ILE A 944 8.58 28.59 -22.70
C ILE A 944 9.49 29.48 -21.86
N TYR A 945 10.78 29.47 -22.18
CA TYR A 945 11.79 30.32 -21.55
C TYR A 945 12.71 30.96 -22.60
N ALA A 946 13.30 32.09 -22.27
CA ALA A 946 14.31 32.73 -23.11
C ALA A 946 15.59 31.88 -23.17
N ASN A 947 16.17 31.73 -24.37
CA ASN A 947 17.39 30.94 -24.53
C ASN A 947 18.55 31.55 -23.69
N PRO A 948 19.24 30.77 -22.84
CA PRO A 948 20.36 31.26 -22.02
C PRO A 948 21.53 31.82 -22.86
N SER A 949 21.66 31.39 -24.12
CA SER A 949 22.66 31.95 -25.06
C SER A 949 22.28 33.33 -25.58
N ASP A 950 21.00 33.72 -25.48
CA ASP A 950 20.49 35.00 -25.96
C ASP A 950 20.40 36.06 -24.87
N VAL A 951 20.06 35.66 -23.64
CA VAL A 951 19.93 36.54 -22.47
C VAL A 951 20.48 35.88 -21.20
N THR A 952 20.99 36.70 -20.27
CA THR A 952 21.65 36.22 -19.05
C THR A 952 20.69 35.77 -17.93
N TRP A 953 19.39 35.96 -18.11
CA TRP A 953 18.35 35.63 -17.12
C TRP A 953 17.41 34.50 -17.60
N GLY A 954 17.57 34.07 -18.85
CA GLY A 954 16.80 32.99 -19.44
C GLY A 954 17.35 31.65 -18.97
N ASP A 955 16.47 30.80 -18.44
CA ASP A 955 16.79 29.49 -17.88
C ASP A 955 15.52 28.63 -17.92
N MET A 956 15.67 27.32 -18.12
CA MET A 956 14.57 26.36 -18.06
C MET A 956 13.85 26.39 -16.69
N ASN A 957 14.55 26.75 -15.62
CA ASN A 957 13.99 26.92 -14.27
C ASN A 957 13.36 28.30 -14.03
N ASN A 958 13.36 29.20 -15.03
CA ASN A 958 12.73 30.51 -14.98
C ASN A 958 11.79 30.70 -16.19
N PRO A 959 10.57 30.14 -16.14
CA PRO A 959 9.63 30.18 -17.26
C PRO A 959 9.20 31.62 -17.57
N ASP A 960 9.05 31.96 -18.85
CA ASP A 960 8.49 33.24 -19.29
C ASP A 960 7.01 33.12 -19.68
N LEU A 961 6.60 31.92 -20.09
CA LEU A 961 5.23 31.59 -20.49
C LEU A 961 4.91 30.15 -20.04
N PHE A 962 3.75 29.89 -19.46
CA PHE A 962 3.19 28.54 -19.37
C PHE A 962 2.29 28.27 -20.58
N VAL A 963 2.21 27.03 -21.03
CA VAL A 963 1.32 26.64 -22.12
C VAL A 963 0.53 25.40 -21.72
N LYS A 964 -0.78 25.43 -21.96
CA LYS A 964 -1.67 24.27 -21.83
C LYS A 964 -2.48 24.09 -23.10
N ILE A 965 -2.36 22.92 -23.70
CA ILE A 965 -3.03 22.53 -24.94
C ILE A 965 -4.09 21.51 -24.59
N TRP A 966 -5.30 21.71 -25.09
CA TRP A 966 -6.42 20.80 -24.91
C TRP A 966 -6.89 20.29 -26.27
N PHE A 967 -6.70 19.01 -26.55
CA PHE A 967 -7.30 18.32 -27.68
C PHE A 967 -8.57 17.66 -27.17
N ASP A 968 -9.73 18.26 -27.45
CA ASP A 968 -10.97 17.67 -26.97
C ASP A 968 -11.40 16.46 -27.81
N ALA A 969 -12.16 15.56 -27.19
CA ALA A 969 -12.68 14.37 -27.87
C ALA A 969 -13.60 14.69 -29.07
N GLY A 970 -14.03 15.94 -29.22
CA GLY A 970 -14.81 16.44 -30.34
C GLY A 970 -13.97 16.90 -31.53
N GLY A 971 -12.64 16.95 -31.40
CA GLY A 971 -11.69 17.37 -32.43
C GLY A 971 -11.31 18.85 -32.41
N ARG A 972 -11.81 19.64 -31.44
CA ARG A 972 -11.38 21.04 -31.25
C ARG A 972 -10.08 21.05 -30.44
N VAL A 973 -9.18 21.96 -30.82
CA VAL A 973 -7.88 22.15 -30.16
C VAL A 973 -7.76 23.56 -29.62
N ASP A 974 -7.50 23.67 -28.32
CA ASP A 974 -7.28 24.93 -27.61
C ASP A 974 -5.84 25.04 -27.15
N VAL A 975 -5.09 26.01 -27.67
CA VAL A 975 -3.72 26.34 -27.22
C VAL A 975 -3.78 27.58 -26.33
N ASN A 976 -3.47 27.40 -25.04
CA ASN A 976 -3.57 28.43 -24.03
C ASN A 976 -2.18 28.86 -23.57
N PHE A 977 -1.86 30.14 -23.70
CA PHE A 977 -0.58 30.74 -23.32
C PHE A 977 -0.78 31.66 -22.11
N PHE A 978 0.00 31.45 -21.05
CA PHE A 978 -0.06 32.21 -19.80
C PHE A 978 1.26 32.93 -19.56
N HIS A 979 1.25 34.26 -19.60
CA HIS A 979 2.44 35.10 -19.55
C HIS A 979 2.86 35.45 -18.13
N VAL A 980 4.04 34.98 -17.76
CA VAL A 980 4.56 35.02 -16.38
C VAL A 980 5.88 35.80 -16.25
N SER A 981 6.26 36.52 -17.31
CA SER A 981 7.46 37.36 -17.37
C SER A 981 7.10 38.85 -17.39
N VAL A 982 8.11 39.70 -17.60
CA VAL A 982 7.95 41.15 -17.79
C VAL A 982 7.93 41.56 -19.27
N PRO A 983 8.83 41.05 -20.16
CA PRO A 983 8.81 41.43 -21.57
C PRO A 983 7.52 41.03 -22.31
N ASP A 984 7.14 41.80 -23.33
CA ASP A 984 6.04 41.40 -24.22
C ASP A 984 6.43 40.13 -25.00
N ILE A 985 5.51 39.17 -25.10
CA ILE A 985 5.75 37.89 -25.78
C ILE A 985 4.76 37.71 -26.93
N GLU A 986 5.29 37.55 -28.14
CA GLU A 986 4.52 37.12 -29.30
C GLU A 986 4.39 35.60 -29.27
N VAL A 987 3.17 35.07 -29.42
CA VAL A 987 2.87 33.64 -29.39
C VAL A 987 2.22 33.21 -30.70
N TYR A 988 2.55 32.01 -31.16
CA TYR A 988 2.18 31.51 -32.47
C TYR A 988 1.75 30.03 -32.37
N SER A 989 0.73 29.62 -33.11
CA SER A 989 0.43 28.21 -33.33
C SER A 989 -0.11 27.90 -34.73
N ALA A 990 -0.03 26.64 -35.15
CA ALA A 990 -0.52 26.16 -36.44
C ALA A 990 -0.99 24.69 -36.35
N LEU A 991 -2.11 24.36 -36.98
CA LEU A 991 -2.63 22.98 -37.05
C LEU A 991 -3.35 22.76 -38.39
N PRO A 992 -2.83 21.91 -39.29
CA PRO A 992 -1.63 21.08 -39.16
C PRO A 992 -0.31 21.87 -39.26
N ASP A 993 0.81 21.31 -38.81
CA ASP A 993 2.13 21.86 -39.08
C ASP A 993 2.49 21.71 -40.57
N ASP A 994 2.24 22.77 -41.33
CA ASP A 994 2.62 22.88 -42.74
C ASP A 994 3.83 23.80 -42.98
N GLY A 995 4.50 24.23 -41.91
CA GLY A 995 5.60 25.18 -41.93
C GLY A 995 5.19 26.67 -41.86
N SER A 996 3.89 26.98 -41.74
CA SER A 996 3.37 28.34 -41.50
C SER A 996 2.61 28.43 -40.17
N TYR A 997 2.21 29.64 -39.73
CA TYR A 997 1.41 29.85 -38.51
C TYR A 997 0.02 30.40 -38.85
N ASP A 998 -1.01 29.74 -38.33
CA ASP A 998 -2.42 30.09 -38.57
C ASP A 998 -2.92 31.14 -37.57
N GLN A 999 -2.47 31.04 -36.32
CA GLN A 999 -2.87 31.94 -35.24
C GLN A 999 -1.65 32.56 -34.57
N MET A 1000 -1.79 33.85 -34.26
CA MET A 1000 -0.73 34.67 -33.71
C MET A 1000 -1.32 35.73 -32.78
N GLY A 1001 -0.64 35.99 -31.67
CA GLY A 1001 -1.07 36.96 -30.67
C GLY A 1001 0.12 37.53 -29.89
N THR A 1002 -0.12 38.58 -29.11
CA THR A 1002 0.89 39.14 -28.21
C THR A 1002 0.31 39.19 -26.80
N SER A 1003 0.99 38.53 -25.86
CA SER A 1003 0.67 38.61 -24.44
C SER A 1003 1.57 39.65 -23.76
N ILE A 1004 0.98 40.43 -22.86
CA ILE A 1004 1.62 41.56 -22.18
C ILE A 1004 1.28 41.53 -20.68
N MET A 1005 1.85 42.43 -19.89
CA MET A 1005 1.62 42.46 -18.44
C MET A 1005 0.16 42.80 -18.04
N ASP A 1006 -0.54 43.56 -18.88
CA ASP A 1006 -1.94 43.95 -18.67
C ASP A 1006 -2.94 42.89 -19.20
N ASN A 1007 -2.45 41.89 -19.93
CA ASN A 1007 -3.26 40.77 -20.43
C ASN A 1007 -2.35 39.54 -20.62
N ARG A 1008 -2.35 38.68 -19.60
CA ARG A 1008 -1.43 37.58 -19.46
C ARG A 1008 -1.97 36.26 -20.02
N TYR A 1009 -3.10 36.26 -20.70
CA TYR A 1009 -3.66 35.06 -21.31
C TYR A 1009 -3.98 35.28 -22.79
N VAL A 1010 -3.47 34.38 -23.63
CA VAL A 1010 -3.81 34.31 -25.06
C VAL A 1010 -4.27 32.89 -25.38
N ARG A 1011 -5.39 32.78 -26.12
CA ARG A 1011 -5.97 31.50 -26.56
C ARG A 1011 -6.02 31.42 -28.08
N HIS A 1012 -5.49 30.34 -28.65
CA HIS A 1012 -5.70 29.98 -30.05
C HIS A 1012 -6.62 28.76 -30.14
N GLU A 1013 -7.70 28.85 -30.92
CA GLU A 1013 -8.73 27.81 -31.01
C GLU A 1013 -8.85 27.28 -32.45
N TYR A 1014 -8.74 25.97 -32.64
CA TYR A 1014 -8.93 25.29 -33.93
C TYR A 1014 -10.18 24.42 -33.85
N GLN A 1015 -11.01 24.51 -34.88
CA GLN A 1015 -12.24 23.71 -35.02
C GLN A 1015 -12.03 22.64 -36.11
N PRO A 1016 -12.60 21.43 -35.94
CA PRO A 1016 -12.41 20.30 -36.86
C PRO A 1016 -13.04 20.48 -38.25
#